data_AF-A0A1Y3EX17-F1
#
_entry.id   AF-A0A1Y3EX17-F1
#
_cell.length_a   1.000
_cell.length_b   1.000
_cell.length_c   1.000
_cell.angle_alpha   90.00
_cell.angle_beta   90.00
_cell.angle_gamma   90.00
#
_symmetry.space_group_name_H-M   'P 1'
#
loop_
_entity.id
_entity.type
_entity.pdbx_description
1 polymer ?
#
loop_
_entity_poly.entity_id
_entity_poly.type
_entity_poly.pdbx_seq_one_letter_code
_entity_poly.pdbx_strand_id
1 'polypeptide(L)'
;MSLFSSIEAIRSDAPVVEISKISTLNTISEIKVNPSSGCFVYDDPALGNRFIIWRAIGADLYLEERSFGVNLKSASVCFRFKNEIILPGTLIVEADSKVLVLVATTSCVHRVGLTAPDEFDFGCSVFASIGEQFVNHPSNWYVYNAMGTPHLATCMLNAEKEALFGIADVDGSILLVTLCRYGADGPPTQDVLRHSSRLRRILVGLFHGVGSSNATDGGGQFGSSSVVDLSAFYSNETSDVVLCSLSYDCQLRLWSCSRKSVIHSFDMRQCFRQFSVDDEPDWQCVCKWRLKCTKIERTWVVVFYLSIKGVDRFFVFVPSITTHQARLVRCIDFPGFDLEVVDFCVNDFRFVALYMQKQRLVLKWKEVCLQEYEHGPWVDCEDGDVYLSTGAVSASQLMGKIFHNPLLAYRSVERALKISCGDAYTPPGDFASLRSKLFDYLEDNGVAVRLGAGKWKESPTLESTLRTVWTSCVQYHNAAMKPIGLVYLRNCRMLAVVTNDRLLFQRDTAPLVLGFVPQFKYDDHRPAADCFSLIGRLVGAGDEQFFAAVEAAKTTPWQLVNDELSRVVQDAGANGLWQNFHRTMLMDEVALFEALQVLAGHLDPTVSPNGTPSKLTSFELSSYGASVTAAYFASSVGDGALLCRQALFLMASWCYFRPESKLPSSSWTTIHSELVPKLSLLCQCYVLLKQIASMTVGERCRSDWLLVADFLRKFTGPSGAGNLKIKTGDVDFHHFGKFVVDLYVHLLKMFWPCGGGGCLQLVDYLLENRMYADVRRLVESANRMPTSTAAVKALRIYYEAVACLRAKEPQQAYEKFLTAFIGLADNFHSVQGRLGFDKESFFTNTADLFDKAGFGEQAIQLCLDHLRLLETDSPALWHMLCRLYCASDRYAEAVEAAVKIQHQPTLEDSLTNLVRRVVDRGLGSELCNCNFGPAEQTFVGLLEKMARANKPTDDTYYDMLFGHLTFKMKYRTAAHCMYEKAKRLEADPAATTLDAQSAALYLAATALNFARPQFRYLYFDKQSITLRQLRAEALLVECALQVANDNEHCKPTNPDRTFDQLLQKGQLDLAEKLCKAYELPMEKVASVVALNGAWDRLKQLVDRHDHKPELYNAACKSLLNRKRPVPAWLVDQYKETEPVGAMVLFLEYGELEAAVQCASKLLRDRAQELQPILPILELDNLYVILERTGNLNLLETLIGELERYSDTLLSQPQ
;
A
#
# COMPACT_ATOMS: atom_id res chain seq x y z
N MET A 1 17.59 14.02 31.00
CA MET A 1 17.73 12.90 30.05
C MET A 1 16.66 11.88 30.36
N SER A 2 16.21 11.11 29.38
CA SER A 2 15.18 10.08 29.59
C SER A 2 15.48 8.83 28.75
N LEU A 3 14.86 7.72 29.15
CA LEU A 3 14.89 6.48 28.37
C LEU A 3 13.69 6.39 27.42
N PHE A 4 13.88 5.70 26.30
CA PHE A 4 12.78 5.28 25.44
C PHE A 4 12.99 3.84 25.00
N SER A 5 11.89 3.10 24.88
CA SER A 5 11.92 1.67 24.55
C SER A 5 11.90 1.44 23.04
N SER A 6 12.71 0.50 22.54
CA SER A 6 12.56 0.02 21.16
C SER A 6 11.20 -0.65 20.96
N ILE A 7 10.55 -0.42 19.81
CA ILE A 7 9.23 -1.02 19.50
C ILE A 7 9.35 -2.50 19.18
N GLU A 8 10.50 -2.94 18.67
CA GLU A 8 10.76 -4.36 18.49
C GLU A 8 11.23 -4.98 19.81
N ALA A 9 10.54 -6.06 20.22
CA ALA A 9 10.95 -6.96 21.29
C ALA A 9 12.00 -7.97 20.81
N ILE A 10 12.49 -8.79 21.73
CA ILE A 10 13.29 -9.97 21.42
C ILE A 10 12.48 -10.90 20.51
N ARG A 11 13.15 -11.44 19.50
CA ARG A 11 12.57 -12.41 18.56
C ARG A 11 12.35 -13.73 19.27
N SER A 12 11.12 -13.86 19.76
CA SER A 12 10.53 -15.02 20.43
C SER A 12 10.60 -16.33 19.62
N ASP A 13 10.72 -16.21 18.31
CA ASP A 13 10.79 -17.26 17.29
C ASP A 13 12.23 -17.69 16.98
N ALA A 14 13.24 -17.19 17.71
CA ALA A 14 14.63 -17.56 17.48
C ALA A 14 14.81 -19.09 17.54
N PRO A 15 15.46 -19.70 16.53
CA PRO A 15 15.77 -21.12 16.55
C PRO A 15 16.60 -21.45 17.80
N VAL A 16 16.19 -22.52 18.50
CA VAL A 16 16.92 -23.03 19.66
C VAL A 16 17.87 -24.11 19.19
N VAL A 17 19.17 -23.88 19.39
CA VAL A 17 20.21 -24.87 19.15
C VAL A 17 20.58 -25.48 20.49
N GLU A 18 20.30 -26.77 20.63
CA GLU A 18 20.59 -27.50 21.87
C GLU A 18 22.05 -27.94 21.91
N ILE A 19 22.75 -27.54 22.97
CA ILE A 19 24.11 -27.95 23.28
C ILE A 19 24.01 -28.97 24.41
N SER A 20 24.13 -30.25 24.08
CA SER A 20 23.94 -31.35 25.02
C SER A 20 25.12 -32.32 24.96
N LYS A 21 26.00 -32.25 25.97
CA LYS A 21 27.21 -33.08 26.01
C LYS A 21 27.49 -33.73 27.36
N ILE A 22 26.74 -33.37 28.39
CA ILE A 22 26.85 -33.97 29.72
C ILE A 22 25.57 -34.76 30.02
N SER A 23 25.70 -36.09 30.14
CA SER A 23 24.59 -37.01 30.44
C SER A 23 24.22 -37.07 31.92
N THR A 24 25.03 -36.48 32.81
CA THR A 24 24.79 -36.47 34.26
C THR A 24 23.88 -35.32 34.66
N LEU A 25 22.73 -35.66 35.26
CA LEU A 25 21.85 -34.72 35.97
C LEU A 25 22.60 -34.19 37.20
N ASN A 26 23.23 -33.03 37.09
CA ASN A 26 23.49 -32.23 38.28
C ASN A 26 22.13 -31.72 38.77
N THR A 27 21.85 -31.79 40.07
CA THR A 27 20.67 -31.19 40.69
C THR A 27 20.80 -29.66 40.61
N ILE A 28 20.43 -29.09 39.46
CA ILE A 28 20.55 -27.66 39.12
C ILE A 28 19.67 -26.76 40.01
N SER A 29 18.78 -27.35 40.82
CA SER A 29 17.82 -26.65 41.67
C SER A 29 18.43 -25.72 42.73
N GLU A 30 19.73 -25.81 43.01
CA GLU A 30 20.39 -25.04 44.08
C GLU A 30 21.31 -23.90 43.59
N ILE A 31 21.76 -23.90 42.33
CA ILE A 31 22.72 -22.89 41.84
C ILE A 31 21.95 -21.69 41.27
N LYS A 32 21.93 -20.56 42.00
CA LYS A 32 21.37 -19.28 41.54
C LYS A 32 22.48 -18.40 40.95
N VAL A 33 22.58 -18.36 39.63
CA VAL A 33 23.45 -17.41 38.91
C VAL A 33 22.63 -16.20 38.44
N ASN A 34 23.17 -15.00 38.61
CA ASN A 34 22.53 -13.79 38.12
C ASN A 34 22.58 -13.73 36.58
N PRO A 35 21.50 -13.33 35.91
CA PRO A 35 21.52 -13.08 34.47
C PRO A 35 22.60 -12.06 34.10
N SER A 36 23.23 -12.25 32.94
CA SER A 36 24.22 -11.31 32.40
C SER A 36 23.92 -10.98 30.96
N SER A 37 24.42 -9.83 30.49
CA SER A 37 24.22 -9.36 29.12
C SER A 37 25.41 -8.56 28.63
N GLY A 38 25.52 -8.39 27.33
CA GLY A 38 26.52 -7.52 26.73
C GLY A 38 26.23 -7.26 25.26
N CYS A 39 27.13 -6.52 24.63
CA CYS A 39 27.10 -6.25 23.20
C CYS A 39 28.47 -6.46 22.56
N PHE A 40 28.45 -6.77 21.27
CA PHE A 40 29.61 -6.76 20.40
C PHE A 40 29.33 -5.86 19.21
N VAL A 41 30.30 -5.03 18.87
CA VAL A 41 30.25 -4.09 17.74
C VAL A 41 31.41 -4.42 16.83
N TYR A 42 31.15 -4.47 15.53
CA TYR A 42 32.16 -4.76 14.52
C TYR A 42 33.17 -3.60 14.41
N ASP A 43 34.45 -3.94 14.18
CA ASP A 43 35.50 -2.94 13.99
C ASP A 43 35.46 -2.31 12.57
N ASP A 44 34.91 -3.02 11.57
CA ASP A 44 34.74 -2.50 10.21
C ASP A 44 33.74 -1.33 10.16
N PRO A 45 34.16 -0.13 9.70
CA PRO A 45 33.27 1.02 9.48
C PRO A 45 32.04 0.73 8.61
N ALA A 46 32.14 -0.17 7.60
CA ALA A 46 31.02 -0.53 6.74
C ALA A 46 29.90 -1.25 7.52
N LEU A 47 30.26 -1.93 8.60
CA LEU A 47 29.36 -2.61 9.52
C LEU A 47 29.07 -1.77 10.77
N GLY A 48 29.47 -0.48 10.79
CA GLY A 48 29.39 0.37 11.98
C GLY A 48 27.99 0.56 12.58
N ASN A 49 26.93 0.27 11.80
CA ASN A 49 25.54 0.29 12.25
C ASN A 49 24.97 -1.11 12.56
N ARG A 50 25.82 -2.14 12.62
CA ARG A 50 25.48 -3.52 12.98
C ARG A 50 26.15 -3.90 14.30
N PHE A 51 25.46 -4.71 15.10
CA PHE A 51 25.96 -5.15 16.40
C PHE A 51 25.23 -6.40 16.84
N ILE A 52 25.87 -7.18 17.71
CA ILE A 52 25.29 -8.35 18.35
C ILE A 52 25.00 -8.01 19.80
N ILE A 53 23.79 -8.31 20.27
CA ILE A 53 23.43 -8.29 21.69
C ILE A 53 23.25 -9.70 22.17
N TRP A 54 23.71 -9.97 23.38
CA TRP A 54 23.55 -11.25 24.02
C TRP A 54 22.97 -11.14 25.43
N ARG A 55 22.19 -12.16 25.81
CA ARG A 55 21.59 -12.30 27.15
C ARG A 55 21.75 -13.73 27.62
N ALA A 56 22.46 -13.93 28.71
CA ALA A 56 22.59 -15.22 29.39
C ALA A 56 21.60 -15.29 30.55
N ILE A 57 20.59 -16.16 30.43
CA ILE A 57 19.52 -16.32 31.42
C ILE A 57 19.42 -17.82 31.77
N GLY A 58 20.05 -18.21 32.88
CA GLY A 58 20.10 -19.61 33.31
C GLY A 58 20.89 -20.45 32.29
N ALA A 59 20.21 -21.39 31.64
CA ALA A 59 20.77 -22.30 30.64
C ALA A 59 20.72 -21.73 29.19
N ASP A 60 20.03 -20.61 28.98
CA ASP A 60 19.77 -20.08 27.65
C ASP A 60 20.63 -18.83 27.37
N LEU A 61 21.40 -18.88 26.28
CA LEU A 61 22.12 -17.73 25.72
C LEU A 61 21.36 -17.24 24.48
N TYR A 62 20.63 -16.15 24.64
CA TYR A 62 19.94 -15.47 23.54
C TYR A 62 20.91 -14.54 22.82
N LEU A 63 21.07 -14.72 21.52
CA LEU A 63 21.92 -13.91 20.65
C LEU A 63 21.04 -13.24 19.58
N GLU A 64 21.20 -11.93 19.41
CA GLU A 64 20.51 -11.15 18.40
C GLU A 64 21.46 -10.21 17.68
N GLU A 65 21.53 -10.32 16.37
CA GLU A 65 22.24 -9.38 15.52
C GLU A 65 21.23 -8.35 15.02
N ARG A 66 21.53 -7.08 15.28
CA ARG A 66 20.69 -5.96 14.89
C ARG A 66 21.49 -5.06 13.97
N SER A 67 20.81 -4.45 13.01
CA SER A 67 21.37 -3.37 12.20
C SER A 67 20.38 -2.22 12.16
N PHE A 68 20.87 -0.99 12.12
CA PHE A 68 20.04 0.19 11.86
C PHE A 68 19.83 0.44 10.36
N GLY A 69 20.76 -0.02 9.50
CA GLY A 69 20.73 0.24 8.06
C GLY A 69 20.22 -0.89 7.18
N VAL A 70 20.36 -2.15 7.62
CA VAL A 70 20.02 -3.32 6.79
C VAL A 70 19.08 -4.29 7.50
N ASN A 71 18.11 -4.84 6.76
CA ASN A 71 17.28 -5.94 7.26
C ASN A 71 18.04 -7.25 7.18
N LEU A 72 18.37 -7.83 8.34
CA LEU A 72 19.12 -9.08 8.42
C LEU A 72 18.19 -10.30 8.43
N LYS A 73 18.50 -11.29 7.60
CA LYS A 73 17.87 -12.62 7.64
C LYS A 73 18.54 -13.50 8.70
N SER A 74 17.77 -14.35 9.38
CA SER A 74 18.24 -15.28 10.42
C SER A 74 19.02 -14.59 11.56
N ALA A 75 18.56 -13.41 11.97
CA ALA A 75 19.30 -12.51 12.85
C ALA A 75 19.20 -12.81 14.35
N SER A 76 18.62 -13.93 14.75
CA SER A 76 18.50 -14.33 16.15
C SER A 76 18.69 -15.83 16.29
N VAL A 77 19.28 -16.26 17.41
CA VAL A 77 19.46 -17.67 17.79
C VAL A 77 19.50 -17.80 19.31
N CYS A 78 19.06 -18.92 19.85
CA CYS A 78 19.21 -19.25 21.27
C CYS A 78 20.05 -20.50 21.43
N PHE A 79 21.18 -20.40 22.13
CA PHE A 79 21.97 -21.57 22.53
C PHE A 79 21.51 -22.06 23.90
N ARG A 80 20.98 -23.28 23.95
CA ARG A 80 20.49 -23.90 25.18
C ARG A 80 21.47 -24.97 25.67
N PHE A 81 22.10 -24.72 26.81
CA PHE A 81 23.04 -25.64 27.44
C PHE A 81 22.28 -26.62 28.34
N LYS A 82 22.11 -27.88 27.90
CA LYS A 82 21.35 -28.85 28.69
C LYS A 82 22.08 -29.20 29.98
N ASN A 83 21.35 -29.17 31.08
CA ASN A 83 21.81 -29.51 32.43
C ASN A 83 22.91 -28.61 33.00
N GLU A 84 23.15 -27.44 32.41
CA GLU A 84 24.18 -26.50 32.86
C GLU A 84 23.61 -25.09 32.98
N ILE A 85 24.23 -24.26 33.82
CA ILE A 85 23.94 -22.83 33.91
C ILE A 85 25.12 -22.06 33.35
N ILE A 86 24.85 -21.01 32.57
CA ILE A 86 25.86 -20.10 32.03
C ILE A 86 26.37 -19.21 33.17
N LEU A 87 27.69 -19.17 33.34
CA LEU A 87 28.35 -18.27 34.29
C LEU A 87 28.47 -16.87 33.67
N PRO A 88 28.42 -15.79 34.48
CA PRO A 88 28.71 -14.45 33.98
C PRO A 88 30.13 -14.43 33.41
N GLY A 89 30.34 -13.73 32.29
CA GLY A 89 31.67 -13.64 31.64
C GLY A 89 31.71 -13.97 30.16
N THR A 90 30.56 -14.21 29.50
CA THR A 90 30.46 -14.41 28.05
C THR A 90 31.15 -13.29 27.27
N LEU A 91 31.96 -13.67 26.29
CA LEU A 91 32.66 -12.73 25.41
C LEU A 91 32.36 -13.06 23.94
N ILE A 92 32.06 -12.03 23.15
CA ILE A 92 32.03 -12.12 21.69
C ILE A 92 33.17 -11.27 21.16
N VAL A 93 33.97 -11.83 20.26
CA VAL A 93 35.21 -11.21 19.78
C VAL A 93 35.52 -11.65 18.35
N GLU A 94 36.13 -10.77 17.57
CA GLU A 94 36.58 -11.07 16.21
C GLU A 94 37.99 -11.66 16.20
N ALA A 95 38.18 -12.78 15.49
CA ALA A 95 39.46 -13.41 15.31
C ALA A 95 39.51 -14.16 13.96
N ASP A 96 40.55 -13.92 13.17
CA ASP A 96 40.82 -14.65 11.91
C ASP A 96 39.64 -14.67 10.92
N SER A 97 39.01 -13.51 10.71
CA SER A 97 37.81 -13.39 9.85
C SER A 97 36.65 -14.27 10.30
N LYS A 98 36.57 -14.57 11.61
CA LYS A 98 35.44 -15.22 12.28
C LYS A 98 35.03 -14.41 13.51
N VAL A 99 33.76 -14.51 13.88
CA VAL A 99 33.23 -13.98 15.14
C VAL A 99 33.12 -15.15 16.11
N LEU A 100 33.85 -15.10 17.22
CA LEU A 100 33.88 -16.16 18.22
C LEU A 100 32.98 -15.79 19.40
N VAL A 101 32.14 -16.73 19.83
CA VAL A 101 31.33 -16.64 21.05
C VAL A 101 31.94 -17.58 22.10
N LEU A 102 32.50 -17.01 23.16
CA LEU A 102 33.14 -17.72 24.26
C LEU A 102 32.19 -17.75 25.46
N VAL A 103 31.89 -18.94 25.96
CA VAL A 103 30.92 -19.16 27.05
C VAL A 103 31.50 -20.15 28.05
N ALA A 104 31.44 -19.82 29.34
CA ALA A 104 31.70 -20.76 30.42
C ALA A 104 30.38 -21.13 31.10
N THR A 105 30.14 -22.41 31.30
CA THR A 105 29.04 -22.95 32.10
C THR A 105 29.58 -23.50 33.41
N THR A 106 28.72 -24.02 34.27
CA THR A 106 29.08 -24.62 35.57
C THR A 106 30.04 -25.82 35.50
N SER A 107 30.26 -26.41 34.31
CA SER A 107 31.11 -27.60 34.15
C SER A 107 31.90 -27.64 32.84
N CYS A 108 31.59 -26.77 31.87
CA CYS A 108 32.21 -26.80 30.56
C CYS A 108 32.54 -25.39 30.05
N VAL A 109 33.59 -25.26 29.25
CA VAL A 109 33.83 -24.07 28.42
C VAL A 109 33.49 -24.39 26.97
N HIS A 110 32.94 -23.41 26.28
CA HIS A 110 32.48 -23.52 24.90
C HIS A 110 33.00 -22.34 24.07
N ARG A 111 33.35 -22.63 22.83
CA ARG A 111 33.70 -21.65 21.80
C ARG A 111 32.91 -21.96 20.54
N VAL A 112 32.04 -21.05 20.14
CA VAL A 112 31.30 -21.16 18.88
C VAL A 112 31.90 -20.18 17.88
N GLY A 113 32.37 -20.69 16.74
CA GLY A 113 32.78 -19.85 15.62
C GLY A 113 31.60 -19.47 14.74
N LEU A 114 31.54 -18.22 14.30
CA LEU A 114 30.59 -17.73 13.32
C LEU A 114 31.40 -17.16 12.15
N THR A 115 30.93 -17.35 10.93
CA THR A 115 31.55 -16.74 9.76
C THR A 115 31.41 -15.21 9.83
N ALA A 116 32.46 -14.49 9.42
CA ALA A 116 32.40 -13.03 9.39
C ALA A 116 31.38 -12.54 8.34
N PRO A 117 30.83 -11.33 8.50
CA PRO A 117 29.85 -10.75 7.57
C PRO A 117 30.35 -10.66 6.12
N ASP A 118 31.66 -10.51 5.90
CA ASP A 118 32.28 -10.36 4.57
C ASP A 118 32.14 -11.62 3.68
N GLU A 119 31.93 -12.79 4.29
CA GLU A 119 31.71 -14.05 3.58
C GLU A 119 30.25 -14.25 3.15
N PHE A 120 29.35 -13.33 3.53
CA PHE A 120 27.92 -13.39 3.23
C PHE A 120 27.44 -12.22 2.37
N ASP A 121 26.29 -12.41 1.73
CA ASP A 121 25.51 -11.28 1.24
C ASP A 121 25.24 -10.30 2.40
N PHE A 122 25.38 -9.00 2.13
CA PHE A 122 25.19 -7.94 3.14
C PHE A 122 23.84 -8.05 3.88
N GLY A 123 22.81 -8.71 3.33
CA GLY A 123 21.51 -8.93 3.99
C GLY A 123 21.40 -10.15 4.92
N CYS A 124 22.46 -10.93 5.12
CA CYS A 124 22.45 -12.14 5.95
C CYS A 124 23.14 -11.89 7.30
N SER A 125 22.60 -12.48 8.36
CA SER A 125 23.22 -12.47 9.69
C SER A 125 24.38 -13.46 9.77
N VAL A 126 25.36 -13.20 10.65
CA VAL A 126 26.43 -14.15 10.99
C VAL A 126 25.89 -15.49 11.51
N PHE A 127 24.68 -15.48 12.10
CA PHE A 127 24.02 -16.69 12.60
C PHE A 127 23.48 -17.61 11.50
N ALA A 128 23.42 -17.16 10.24
CA ALA A 128 23.03 -18.00 9.12
C ALA A 128 24.00 -19.17 8.87
N SER A 129 25.25 -19.08 9.35
CA SER A 129 26.25 -20.16 9.25
C SER A 129 26.06 -21.29 10.26
N ILE A 130 25.15 -21.15 11.22
CA ILE A 130 25.06 -22.10 12.33
C ILE A 130 24.50 -23.44 11.83
N GLY A 131 25.34 -24.48 11.86
CA GLY A 131 24.95 -25.87 11.67
C GLY A 131 25.26 -26.72 12.91
N GLU A 132 24.40 -27.69 13.24
CA GLU A 132 24.55 -28.57 14.41
C GLU A 132 25.89 -29.32 14.47
N GLN A 133 26.48 -29.62 13.30
CA GLN A 133 27.76 -30.33 13.19
C GLN A 133 28.95 -29.48 13.66
N PHE A 134 28.84 -28.15 13.61
CA PHE A 134 29.94 -27.22 13.88
C PHE A 134 30.05 -26.83 15.36
N VAL A 135 28.90 -26.57 15.99
CA VAL A 135 28.81 -26.29 17.44
C VAL A 135 29.30 -27.50 18.24
N ASN A 136 29.09 -28.71 17.72
CA ASN A 136 29.41 -29.94 18.41
C ASN A 136 30.84 -30.48 18.18
N HIS A 137 31.69 -29.81 17.40
CA HIS A 137 33.05 -30.27 17.14
C HIS A 137 33.86 -30.44 18.44
N PRO A 138 34.65 -31.52 18.62
CA PRO A 138 35.42 -31.80 19.85
C PRO A 138 36.38 -30.69 20.30
N SER A 139 36.98 -29.94 19.35
CA SER A 139 37.93 -28.85 19.67
C SER A 139 37.29 -27.53 20.11
N ASN A 140 35.95 -27.47 20.14
CA ASN A 140 35.18 -26.26 20.46
C ASN A 140 34.65 -26.23 21.90
N TRP A 141 34.96 -27.24 22.72
CA TRP A 141 34.52 -27.29 24.11
C TRP A 141 35.50 -28.10 24.95
N TYR A 142 35.47 -27.88 26.26
CA TYR A 142 36.27 -28.64 27.21
C TYR A 142 35.56 -28.70 28.56
N VAL A 143 35.33 -29.91 29.06
CA VAL A 143 34.82 -30.14 30.42
C VAL A 143 35.99 -30.01 31.39
N TYR A 144 35.88 -29.03 32.27
CA TYR A 144 36.93 -28.71 33.23
C TYR A 144 36.62 -29.31 34.60
N ASN A 145 37.66 -29.54 35.40
CA ASN A 145 37.51 -30.12 36.73
C ASN A 145 37.76 -29.05 37.80
N ALA A 146 36.71 -28.35 38.20
CA ALA A 146 36.74 -27.45 39.36
C ALA A 146 36.63 -28.24 40.68
N MET A 147 37.24 -27.73 41.74
CA MET A 147 37.19 -28.37 43.07
C MET A 147 35.90 -28.02 43.83
N GLY A 148 35.23 -26.93 43.45
CA GLY A 148 33.95 -26.50 44.01
C GLY A 148 32.95 -26.15 42.91
N THR A 149 31.78 -25.64 43.32
CA THR A 149 30.72 -25.21 42.41
C THR A 149 31.08 -23.83 41.82
N PRO A 150 31.41 -23.74 40.52
CA PRO A 150 31.79 -22.48 39.90
C PRO A 150 30.58 -21.53 39.83
N HIS A 151 30.79 -20.26 40.16
CA HIS A 151 29.74 -19.23 40.13
C HIS A 151 30.09 -18.01 39.28
N LEU A 152 31.34 -17.86 38.86
CA LEU A 152 31.85 -16.73 38.07
C LEU A 152 32.86 -17.21 37.03
N ALA A 153 32.86 -16.54 35.89
CA ALA A 153 33.87 -16.74 34.86
C ALA A 153 34.27 -15.42 34.21
N THR A 154 35.34 -15.46 33.41
CA THR A 154 35.71 -14.39 32.49
C THR A 154 36.41 -15.00 31.29
N CYS A 155 36.20 -14.42 30.11
CA CYS A 155 36.76 -14.90 28.87
C CYS A 155 37.63 -13.81 28.22
N MET A 156 38.71 -14.20 27.54
CA MET A 156 39.58 -13.29 26.78
C MET A 156 40.30 -14.05 25.66
N LEU A 157 40.71 -13.36 24.61
CA LEU A 157 41.73 -13.85 23.67
C LEU A 157 43.12 -13.30 24.02
N ASN A 158 44.15 -14.14 23.93
CA ASN A 158 45.54 -13.68 24.01
C ASN A 158 46.06 -13.21 22.64
N ALA A 159 47.33 -12.78 22.59
CA ALA A 159 48.00 -12.35 21.36
C ALA A 159 48.02 -13.44 20.26
N GLU A 160 48.06 -14.70 20.68
CA GLU A 160 48.09 -15.89 19.82
C GLU A 160 46.70 -16.35 19.38
N LYS A 161 45.64 -15.62 19.78
CA LYS A 161 44.23 -15.93 19.52
C LYS A 161 43.75 -17.24 20.13
N GLU A 162 44.42 -17.68 21.19
CA GLU A 162 43.93 -18.73 22.07
C GLU A 162 42.82 -18.17 22.96
N ALA A 163 41.82 -19.00 23.26
CA ALA A 163 40.70 -18.62 24.12
C ALA A 163 40.99 -19.01 25.57
N LEU A 164 41.12 -18.02 26.43
CA LEU A 164 41.39 -18.18 27.86
C LEU A 164 40.10 -17.97 28.65
N PHE A 165 39.83 -18.89 29.57
CA PHE A 165 38.69 -18.86 30.48
C PHE A 165 39.22 -18.88 31.91
N GLY A 166 39.00 -17.79 32.65
CA GLY A 166 39.25 -17.73 34.08
C GLY A 166 37.97 -18.08 34.82
N ILE A 167 37.99 -19.11 35.66
CA ILE A 167 36.82 -19.60 36.38
C ILE A 167 37.13 -19.55 37.87
N ALA A 168 36.25 -18.92 38.65
CA ALA A 168 36.43 -18.88 40.10
C ALA A 168 36.25 -20.28 40.71
N ASP A 169 37.23 -20.72 41.50
CA ASP A 169 37.27 -22.01 42.18
C ASP A 169 37.43 -21.84 43.71
N VAL A 170 37.47 -22.95 44.45
CA VAL A 170 37.50 -22.97 45.93
C VAL A 170 38.71 -22.20 46.50
N ASP A 171 38.54 -21.65 47.71
CA ASP A 171 39.56 -20.95 48.49
C ASP A 171 40.16 -19.70 47.80
N GLY A 172 39.45 -19.09 46.84
CA GLY A 172 39.93 -17.89 46.13
C GLY A 172 40.96 -18.20 45.03
N SER A 173 41.03 -19.45 44.59
CA SER A 173 41.81 -19.84 43.41
C SER A 173 41.03 -19.61 42.11
N ILE A 174 41.75 -19.47 41.00
CA ILE A 174 41.15 -19.31 39.68
C ILE A 174 41.62 -20.46 38.80
N LEU A 175 40.70 -21.24 38.27
CA LEU A 175 40.98 -22.24 37.25
C LEU A 175 41.11 -21.52 35.89
N LEU A 176 42.27 -21.64 35.27
CA LEU A 176 42.56 -21.13 33.95
C LEU A 176 42.46 -22.27 32.94
N VAL A 177 41.48 -22.20 32.05
CA VAL A 177 41.33 -23.12 30.92
C VAL A 177 41.74 -22.41 29.65
N THR A 178 42.58 -23.04 28.83
CA THR A 178 43.03 -22.47 27.55
C THR A 178 42.68 -23.41 26.40
N LEU A 179 41.95 -22.90 25.41
CA LEU A 179 41.72 -23.57 24.14
C LEU A 179 42.67 -22.99 23.09
N CYS A 180 43.34 -23.86 22.34
CA CYS A 180 44.19 -23.47 21.22
C CYS A 180 43.43 -22.61 20.20
N ARG A 181 44.13 -21.90 19.31
CA ARG A 181 43.55 -21.06 18.26
C ARG A 181 42.39 -21.75 17.51
N TYR A 182 41.39 -20.96 17.12
CA TYR A 182 40.22 -21.48 16.41
C TYR A 182 40.62 -22.25 15.13
N GLY A 183 40.14 -23.48 14.97
CA GLY A 183 40.47 -24.35 13.84
C GLY A 183 41.82 -25.10 13.93
N ALA A 184 42.62 -24.88 14.98
CA ALA A 184 43.82 -25.66 15.23
C ALA A 184 43.51 -26.94 16.02
N ASP A 185 44.27 -28.02 15.77
CA ASP A 185 44.16 -29.30 16.49
C ASP A 185 45.12 -29.36 17.70
N GLY A 186 45.02 -28.37 18.59
CA GLY A 186 45.78 -28.33 19.85
C GLY A 186 44.96 -28.86 21.03
N PRO A 187 45.55 -29.64 21.96
CA PRO A 187 44.84 -30.11 23.14
C PRO A 187 44.51 -28.93 24.08
N PRO A 188 43.32 -28.91 24.70
CA PRO A 188 42.98 -27.92 25.72
C PRO A 188 43.85 -28.12 26.97
N THR A 189 44.18 -27.03 27.66
CA THR A 189 44.95 -27.06 28.91
C THR A 189 44.14 -26.50 30.07
N GLN A 190 44.41 -27.00 31.28
CA GLN A 190 43.84 -26.47 32.52
C GLN A 190 44.95 -26.28 33.56
N ASP A 191 44.95 -25.14 34.23
CA ASP A 191 45.88 -24.77 35.29
C ASP A 191 45.13 -24.11 36.45
N VAL A 192 45.63 -24.24 37.68
CA VAL A 192 45.04 -23.57 38.85
C VAL A 192 45.95 -22.44 39.31
N LEU A 193 45.47 -21.21 39.20
CA LEU A 193 46.14 -20.01 39.70
C LEU A 193 45.88 -19.87 41.21
N ARG A 194 46.94 -19.82 42.01
CA ARG A 194 46.85 -19.74 43.48
C ARG A 194 47.67 -18.58 44.03
N HIS A 195 47.11 -17.87 45.01
CA HIS A 195 47.78 -16.76 45.70
C HIS A 195 48.91 -17.24 46.65
N SER A 196 48.78 -18.44 47.23
CA SER A 196 49.79 -19.01 48.15
C SER A 196 50.55 -20.18 47.51
N SER A 197 51.87 -20.25 47.78
CA SER A 197 52.68 -21.42 47.42
C SER A 197 52.14 -22.67 48.14
N ARG A 198 52.16 -23.84 47.48
CA ARG A 198 51.71 -25.11 48.08
C ARG A 198 52.36 -25.40 49.44
N LEU A 199 53.57 -24.86 49.66
CA LEU A 199 54.34 -24.97 50.90
C LEU A 199 53.74 -24.21 52.09
N ARG A 200 53.09 -23.06 51.87
CA ARG A 200 52.46 -22.30 52.97
C ARG A 200 51.27 -23.03 53.59
N ARG A 201 50.49 -23.81 52.84
CA ARG A 201 49.35 -24.57 53.38
C ARG A 201 49.80 -25.79 54.20
N ILE A 202 50.94 -26.40 53.83
CA ILE A 202 51.58 -27.47 54.62
C ILE A 202 52.13 -26.89 55.93
N LEU A 203 52.82 -25.74 55.87
CA LEU A 203 53.35 -25.06 57.07
C LEU A 203 52.22 -24.52 57.96
N VAL A 204 51.19 -23.87 57.43
CA VAL A 204 50.05 -23.36 58.20
C VAL A 204 49.21 -24.50 58.78
N GLY A 205 49.06 -25.61 58.06
CA GLY A 205 48.39 -26.84 58.56
C GLY A 205 49.18 -27.59 59.63
N LEU A 206 50.51 -27.41 59.68
CA LEU A 206 51.36 -27.88 60.77
C LEU A 206 51.30 -27.00 62.03
N PHE A 207 50.92 -25.71 61.89
CA PHE A 207 50.85 -24.76 63.02
C PHE A 207 49.43 -24.49 63.55
N HIS A 208 48.36 -24.85 62.83
CA HIS A 208 46.96 -24.66 63.28
C HIS A 208 46.26 -25.97 63.67
N GLY A 209 47.01 -26.93 64.21
CA GLY A 209 46.42 -27.95 65.08
C GLY A 209 45.98 -27.27 66.38
N VAL A 210 44.68 -27.36 66.68
CA VAL A 210 43.99 -26.87 67.90
C VAL A 210 43.37 -25.46 67.78
N GLY A 211 42.04 -25.42 67.58
CA GLY A 211 41.18 -24.34 68.04
C GLY A 211 40.43 -23.52 66.99
N SER A 212 39.37 -24.06 66.38
CA SER A 212 38.08 -23.38 66.19
C SER A 212 37.11 -24.31 65.44
N SER A 213 36.51 -25.23 66.17
CA SER A 213 35.31 -25.94 65.74
C SER A 213 34.11 -25.18 66.31
N ASN A 214 33.55 -24.25 65.53
CA ASN A 214 32.20 -23.74 65.71
C ASN A 214 31.70 -23.25 64.35
N ALA A 215 31.25 -24.19 63.52
CA ALA A 215 30.41 -23.93 62.35
C ALA A 215 29.51 -25.16 62.15
N THR A 216 28.70 -25.47 63.17
CA THR A 216 27.49 -26.29 63.02
C THR A 216 26.30 -25.34 63.09
N ASP A 217 25.94 -24.78 61.94
CA ASP A 217 24.56 -24.45 61.60
C ASP A 217 24.46 -24.22 60.10
N GLY A 218 23.42 -24.79 59.48
CA GLY A 218 23.26 -24.88 58.04
C GLY A 218 23.14 -23.52 57.36
N GLY A 219 24.21 -23.12 56.66
CA GLY A 219 24.24 -22.03 55.70
C GLY A 219 25.60 -22.01 55.02
N GLY A 220 25.65 -22.19 53.70
CA GLY A 220 26.90 -22.24 52.92
C GLY A 220 27.70 -20.94 52.98
N GLN A 221 28.52 -20.75 54.00
CA GLN A 221 29.44 -19.62 54.11
C GLN A 221 30.67 -19.88 53.22
N PHE A 222 30.86 -18.98 52.25
CA PHE A 222 32.06 -18.93 51.42
C PHE A 222 33.30 -18.63 52.30
N GLY A 223 34.44 -19.24 52.00
CA GLY A 223 35.70 -18.92 52.69
C GLY A 223 36.10 -17.45 52.50
N SER A 224 36.82 -16.88 53.46
CA SER A 224 37.20 -15.44 53.47
C SER A 224 38.02 -14.99 52.25
N SER A 225 38.65 -15.90 51.50
CA SER A 225 39.38 -15.58 50.27
C SER A 225 38.57 -15.78 48.98
N SER A 226 37.30 -16.23 49.07
CA SER A 226 36.47 -16.54 47.90
C SER A 226 36.33 -15.36 46.95
N VAL A 227 36.37 -15.62 45.63
CA VAL A 227 36.18 -14.59 44.60
C VAL A 227 34.71 -14.19 44.54
N VAL A 228 34.46 -12.89 44.64
CA VAL A 228 33.15 -12.24 44.62
C VAL A 228 32.81 -11.75 43.22
N ASP A 229 33.80 -11.26 42.48
CA ASP A 229 33.63 -10.85 41.08
C ASP A 229 34.96 -11.02 40.31
N LEU A 230 34.85 -11.26 39.00
CA LEU A 230 35.96 -11.61 38.13
C LEU A 230 35.80 -10.94 36.76
N SER A 231 36.85 -10.24 36.33
CA SER A 231 36.92 -9.63 35.00
C SER A 231 38.32 -9.85 34.42
N ALA A 232 38.53 -9.45 33.17
CA ALA A 232 39.82 -9.59 32.52
C ALA A 232 40.09 -8.42 31.56
N PHE A 233 41.36 -8.17 31.28
CA PHE A 233 41.79 -7.27 30.23
C PHE A 233 43.09 -7.74 29.58
N TYR A 234 43.35 -7.23 28.38
CA TYR A 234 44.59 -7.52 27.65
C TYR A 234 45.60 -6.38 27.83
N SER A 235 46.80 -6.70 28.33
CA SER A 235 47.90 -5.76 28.47
C SER A 235 48.75 -5.72 27.21
N ASN A 236 48.66 -4.62 26.46
CA ASN A 236 49.46 -4.42 25.24
C ASN A 236 50.97 -4.40 25.52
N GLU A 237 51.39 -3.84 26.67
CA GLU A 237 52.81 -3.70 27.03
C GLU A 237 53.48 -5.03 27.32
N THR A 238 52.78 -5.94 28.00
CA THR A 238 53.31 -7.27 28.37
C THR A 238 52.86 -8.39 27.43
N SER A 239 52.00 -8.08 26.46
CA SER A 239 51.33 -9.06 25.58
C SER A 239 50.69 -10.22 26.35
N ASP A 240 50.07 -9.91 27.49
CA ASP A 240 49.52 -10.90 28.42
C ASP A 240 48.06 -10.60 28.73
N VAL A 241 47.28 -11.65 28.98
CA VAL A 241 45.94 -11.55 29.52
C VAL A 241 46.05 -11.46 31.04
N VAL A 242 45.43 -10.44 31.62
CA VAL A 242 45.43 -10.20 33.06
C VAL A 242 44.00 -10.40 33.58
N LEU A 243 43.83 -11.37 34.48
CA LEU A 243 42.57 -11.54 35.21
C LEU A 243 42.56 -10.61 36.42
N CYS A 244 41.43 -10.00 36.69
CA CYS A 244 41.20 -9.10 37.80
C CYS A 244 40.13 -9.70 38.70
N SER A 245 40.47 -10.04 39.94
CA SER A 245 39.53 -10.64 40.88
C SER A 245 39.35 -9.78 42.11
N LEU A 246 38.11 -9.66 42.57
CA LEU A 246 37.78 -9.09 43.87
C LEU A 246 37.35 -10.23 44.80
N SER A 247 37.99 -10.34 45.96
CA SER A 247 37.74 -11.41 46.93
C SER A 247 37.03 -10.89 48.19
N TYR A 248 36.39 -11.79 48.94
CA TYR A 248 35.65 -11.47 50.17
C TYR A 248 36.49 -10.75 51.23
N ASP A 249 37.80 -10.98 51.26
CA ASP A 249 38.80 -10.29 52.11
C ASP A 249 39.08 -8.84 51.69
N CYS A 250 38.24 -8.22 50.87
CA CYS A 250 38.41 -6.90 50.26
C CYS A 250 39.69 -6.76 49.40
N GLN A 251 40.36 -7.87 49.04
CA GLN A 251 41.57 -7.80 48.25
C GLN A 251 41.25 -7.82 46.77
N LEU A 252 41.82 -6.85 46.07
CA LEU A 252 41.87 -6.78 44.63
C LEU A 252 43.16 -7.42 44.13
N ARG A 253 43.06 -8.44 43.28
CA ARG A 253 44.23 -9.17 42.75
C ARG A 253 44.26 -9.12 41.23
N LEU A 254 45.44 -8.86 40.67
CA LEU A 254 45.73 -8.99 39.25
C LEU A 254 46.55 -10.26 39.02
N TRP A 255 46.07 -11.13 38.14
CA TRP A 255 46.65 -12.43 37.83
C TRP A 255 47.17 -12.41 36.40
N SER A 256 48.44 -12.73 36.22
CA SER A 256 49.03 -12.91 34.90
C SER A 256 48.77 -14.34 34.42
N CYS A 257 48.11 -14.49 33.27
CA CYS A 257 47.87 -15.80 32.66
C CYS A 257 49.19 -16.44 32.18
N SER A 258 50.10 -15.64 31.62
CA SER A 258 51.44 -16.13 31.21
C SER A 258 52.31 -16.61 32.38
N ARG A 259 52.38 -15.83 33.48
CA ARG A 259 53.17 -16.16 34.68
C ARG A 259 52.46 -17.15 35.61
N LYS A 260 51.16 -17.38 35.40
CA LYS A 260 50.28 -18.19 36.25
C LYS A 260 50.32 -17.80 37.73
N SER A 261 50.49 -16.51 38.01
CA SER A 261 50.67 -15.98 39.37
C SER A 261 50.04 -14.60 39.54
N VAL A 262 49.83 -14.19 40.80
CA VAL A 262 49.43 -12.82 41.13
C VAL A 262 50.60 -11.88 40.86
N ILE A 263 50.35 -10.80 40.10
CA ILE A 263 51.33 -9.76 39.77
C ILE A 263 51.11 -8.47 40.59
N HIS A 264 49.91 -8.27 41.12
CA HIS A 264 49.58 -7.15 41.99
C HIS A 264 48.45 -7.53 42.95
N SER A 265 48.54 -7.10 44.20
CA SER A 265 47.46 -7.21 45.19
C SER A 265 47.28 -5.85 45.85
N PHE A 266 46.04 -5.41 46.01
CA PHE A 266 45.69 -4.14 46.61
C PHE A 266 44.52 -4.31 47.57
N ASP A 267 44.68 -3.85 48.81
CA ASP A 267 43.62 -3.90 49.82
C ASP A 267 42.66 -2.72 49.61
N MET A 268 41.44 -3.00 49.17
CA MET A 268 40.47 -1.97 48.85
C MET A 268 40.00 -1.19 50.08
N ARG A 269 40.21 -1.69 51.31
CA ARG A 269 39.88 -0.95 52.54
C ARG A 269 40.75 0.29 52.69
N GLN A 270 41.97 0.28 52.15
CA GLN A 270 42.86 1.46 52.14
C GLN A 270 42.29 2.62 51.31
N CYS A 271 41.31 2.38 50.43
CA CYS A 271 40.59 3.43 49.74
C CYS A 271 39.64 4.21 50.65
N PHE A 272 39.23 3.63 51.79
CA PHE A 272 38.31 4.23 52.73
C PHE A 272 39.05 4.74 53.96
N ARG A 273 39.03 6.05 54.21
CA ARG A 273 39.71 6.65 55.36
C ARG A 273 39.15 6.21 56.73
N GLN A 274 37.98 5.61 56.74
CA GLN A 274 37.19 5.30 57.93
C GLN A 274 37.20 3.82 58.35
N PHE A 275 37.85 2.94 57.58
CA PHE A 275 37.89 1.50 57.85
C PHE A 275 39.33 1.04 58.11
N SER A 276 39.50 0.19 59.12
CA SER A 276 40.76 -0.50 59.44
C SER A 276 40.90 -1.76 58.58
N VAL A 277 42.13 -2.29 58.52
CA VAL A 277 42.43 -3.61 57.92
C VAL A 277 41.74 -4.76 58.68
N ASP A 278 41.29 -4.52 59.91
CA ASP A 278 40.59 -5.51 60.73
C ASP A 278 39.06 -5.49 60.55
N ASP A 279 38.53 -4.53 59.79
CA ASP A 279 37.09 -4.47 59.51
C ASP A 279 36.69 -5.52 58.46
N GLU A 280 35.92 -6.51 58.87
CA GLU A 280 35.32 -7.51 57.96
C GLU A 280 34.04 -6.97 57.30
N PRO A 281 33.85 -7.20 55.99
CA PRO A 281 32.62 -6.82 55.30
C PRO A 281 31.46 -7.75 55.68
N ASP A 282 30.24 -7.20 55.72
CA ASP A 282 29.02 -7.99 55.91
C ASP A 282 28.65 -8.69 54.59
N TRP A 283 28.20 -9.95 54.65
CA TRP A 283 27.79 -10.75 53.48
C TRP A 283 26.73 -10.04 52.63
N GLN A 284 25.81 -9.30 53.27
CA GLN A 284 24.80 -8.48 52.58
C GLN A 284 25.38 -7.30 51.79
N CYS A 285 26.58 -6.83 52.16
CA CYS A 285 27.27 -5.77 51.43
C CYS A 285 28.04 -6.35 50.23
N VAL A 286 28.61 -7.56 50.38
CA VAL A 286 29.46 -8.20 49.36
C VAL A 286 28.66 -8.58 48.11
N CYS A 287 27.39 -8.97 48.24
CA CYS A 287 26.55 -9.27 47.09
C CYS A 287 26.27 -8.05 46.19
N LYS A 288 26.51 -6.82 46.68
CA LYS A 288 26.42 -5.58 45.90
C LYS A 288 27.70 -5.28 45.11
N TRP A 289 28.83 -5.90 45.45
CA TRP A 289 30.12 -5.56 44.84
C TRP A 289 30.16 -5.96 43.38
N ARG A 290 30.79 -5.12 42.56
CA ARG A 290 30.87 -5.31 41.11
C ARG A 290 32.22 -4.83 40.58
N LEU A 291 32.75 -5.54 39.60
CA LEU A 291 34.02 -5.31 38.95
C LEU A 291 33.82 -5.40 37.43
N LYS A 292 34.26 -4.36 36.71
CA LYS A 292 34.24 -4.35 35.25
C LYS A 292 35.51 -3.76 34.68
N CYS A 293 36.15 -4.50 33.79
CA CYS A 293 37.21 -3.99 32.93
C CYS A 293 36.61 -3.54 31.59
N THR A 294 36.80 -2.27 31.22
CA THR A 294 36.29 -1.71 29.97
C THR A 294 37.43 -1.08 29.18
N LYS A 295 37.48 -1.36 27.88
CA LYS A 295 38.44 -0.72 26.97
C LYS A 295 37.86 0.60 26.47
N ILE A 296 38.56 1.70 26.75
CA ILE A 296 38.26 3.03 26.25
C ILE A 296 39.37 3.42 25.27
N GLU A 297 39.03 3.50 23.99
CA GLU A 297 39.98 3.70 22.89
C GLU A 297 41.16 2.70 22.91
N ARG A 298 42.32 3.12 23.45
CA ARG A 298 43.54 2.31 23.57
C ARG A 298 43.89 1.94 25.02
N THR A 299 43.11 2.41 25.99
CA THR A 299 43.40 2.28 27.42
C THR A 299 42.34 1.42 28.09
N TRP A 300 42.77 0.51 28.98
CA TRP A 300 41.84 -0.23 29.82
C TRP A 300 41.52 0.56 31.08
N VAL A 301 40.27 0.51 31.51
CA VAL A 301 39.81 1.11 32.75
C VAL A 301 39.19 0.00 33.60
N VAL A 302 39.58 -0.06 34.86
CA VAL A 302 39.05 -1.01 35.83
C VAL A 302 38.20 -0.25 36.83
N VAL A 303 36.91 -0.57 36.84
CA VAL A 303 35.92 0.10 37.68
C VAL A 303 35.40 -0.89 38.71
N PHE A 304 35.33 -0.43 39.96
CA PHE A 304 34.82 -1.19 41.09
C PHE A 304 33.71 -0.42 41.77
N TYR A 305 32.67 -1.15 42.17
CA TYR A 305 31.71 -0.67 43.14
C TYR A 305 31.84 -1.50 44.41
N LEU A 306 31.99 -0.81 45.54
CA LEU A 306 32.15 -1.43 46.85
C LEU A 306 31.14 -0.82 47.83
N SER A 307 30.56 -1.69 48.65
CA SER A 307 29.72 -1.35 49.79
C SER A 307 30.37 -1.93 51.04
N ILE A 308 30.78 -1.10 52.00
CA ILE A 308 31.36 -1.57 53.27
C ILE A 308 30.65 -0.84 54.40
N LYS A 309 29.99 -1.58 55.30
CA LYS A 309 29.26 -1.04 56.47
C LYS A 309 28.34 0.15 56.11
N GLY A 310 27.59 0.04 55.02
CA GLY A 310 26.66 1.08 54.55
C GLY A 310 27.30 2.25 53.80
N VAL A 311 28.57 2.14 53.41
CA VAL A 311 29.28 3.15 52.62
C VAL A 311 29.49 2.61 51.22
N ASP A 312 28.69 3.12 50.28
CA ASP A 312 28.73 2.76 48.87
C ASP A 312 29.61 3.74 48.08
N ARG A 313 30.62 3.24 47.34
CA ARG A 313 31.51 4.06 46.50
C ARG A 313 31.90 3.36 45.21
N PHE A 314 32.08 4.17 44.17
CA PHE A 314 32.74 3.77 42.94
C PHE A 314 34.20 4.19 42.95
N PHE A 315 35.06 3.32 42.42
CA PHE A 315 36.46 3.60 42.19
C PHE A 315 36.82 3.28 40.74
N VAL A 316 37.47 4.21 40.07
CA VAL A 316 37.92 4.08 38.69
C VAL A 316 39.44 4.10 38.66
N PHE A 317 40.03 3.02 38.16
CA PHE A 317 41.48 2.85 38.05
C PHE A 317 41.91 2.66 36.60
N VAL A 318 43.11 3.10 36.29
CA VAL A 318 43.82 2.73 35.06
C VAL A 318 44.97 1.79 35.43
N PRO A 319 45.01 0.56 34.89
CA PRO A 319 46.11 -0.37 35.12
C PRO A 319 47.34 0.10 34.34
N SER A 320 48.48 0.15 35.03
CA SER A 320 49.80 0.43 34.46
C SER A 320 50.67 -0.79 34.73
N ILE A 321 50.83 -1.64 33.71
CA ILE A 321 51.51 -2.93 33.80
C ILE A 321 52.68 -2.93 32.84
N THR A 322 53.86 -2.75 33.40
CA THR A 322 55.14 -2.90 32.71
C THR A 322 55.71 -4.30 32.96
N THR A 323 56.79 -4.66 32.26
CA THR A 323 57.50 -5.93 32.47
C THR A 323 57.96 -6.13 33.92
N HIS A 324 58.32 -5.05 34.62
CA HIS A 324 58.89 -5.07 35.97
C HIS A 324 57.89 -4.74 37.07
N GLN A 325 56.90 -3.89 36.80
CA GLN A 325 55.98 -3.37 37.80
C GLN A 325 54.54 -3.36 37.29
N ALA A 326 53.63 -3.92 38.09
CA ALA A 326 52.19 -3.79 37.92
C ALA A 326 51.62 -2.90 39.03
N ARG A 327 50.88 -1.86 38.64
CA ARG A 327 50.18 -0.96 39.57
C ARG A 327 48.80 -0.57 39.04
N LEU A 328 47.88 -0.30 39.94
CA LEU A 328 46.60 0.33 39.64
C LEU A 328 46.65 1.80 40.04
N VAL A 329 46.54 2.71 39.07
CA VAL A 329 46.53 4.14 39.30
C VAL A 329 45.08 4.57 39.51
N ARG A 330 44.75 5.08 40.71
CA ARG A 330 43.40 5.59 41.00
C ARG A 330 43.19 6.90 40.25
N CYS A 331 42.17 6.95 39.40
CA CYS A 331 41.84 8.13 38.63
C CYS A 331 40.82 8.99 39.39
N ILE A 332 39.61 8.45 39.57
CA ILE A 332 38.49 9.14 40.21
C ILE A 332 37.77 8.19 41.15
N ASP A 333 37.19 8.74 42.22
CA ASP A 333 36.31 8.02 43.12
C ASP A 333 35.17 8.93 43.60
N PHE A 334 33.98 8.37 43.75
CA PHE A 334 32.80 9.13 44.14
C PHE A 334 31.78 8.26 44.89
N PRO A 335 30.93 8.87 45.74
CA PRO A 335 29.89 8.13 46.46
C PRO A 335 28.88 7.52 45.50
N GLY A 336 28.49 6.29 45.79
CA GLY A 336 27.35 5.61 45.20
C GLY A 336 26.07 5.88 45.99
N PHE A 337 25.03 5.13 45.65
CA PHE A 337 23.74 5.17 46.34
C PHE A 337 23.50 3.83 47.03
N ASP A 338 22.72 3.84 48.12
CA ASP A 338 22.24 2.63 48.78
C ASP A 338 21.10 2.01 47.95
N LEU A 339 21.45 1.54 46.77
CA LEU A 339 20.58 0.89 45.79
C LEU A 339 21.31 -0.35 45.25
N GLU A 340 20.56 -1.32 44.74
CA GLU A 340 21.14 -2.51 44.13
C GLU A 340 21.76 -2.15 42.78
N VAL A 341 23.08 -2.26 42.64
CA VAL A 341 23.78 -2.01 41.37
C VAL A 341 23.60 -3.20 40.44
N VAL A 342 23.02 -2.93 39.28
CA VAL A 342 22.82 -3.92 38.21
C VAL A 342 24.07 -3.97 37.33
N ASP A 343 24.46 -2.84 36.75
CA ASP A 343 25.63 -2.71 35.87
C ASP A 343 26.07 -1.23 35.76
N PHE A 344 27.26 -0.99 35.21
CA PHE A 344 27.77 0.35 34.91
C PHE A 344 28.67 0.35 33.68
N CYS A 345 28.87 1.53 33.10
CA CYS A 345 29.82 1.74 32.02
C CYS A 345 30.49 3.11 32.14
N VAL A 346 31.70 3.19 31.62
CA VAL A 346 32.46 4.43 31.52
C VAL A 346 32.92 4.60 30.07
N ASN A 347 32.78 5.82 29.54
CA ASN A 347 33.37 6.24 28.29
C ASN A 347 34.25 7.49 28.52
N ASP A 348 34.75 8.11 27.46
CA ASP A 348 35.70 9.23 27.57
C ASP A 348 35.17 10.46 28.33
N PHE A 349 33.85 10.65 28.38
CA PHE A 349 33.22 11.87 28.90
C PHE A 349 32.11 11.62 29.93
N ARG A 350 31.65 10.38 30.11
CA ARG A 350 30.52 10.03 30.98
C ARG A 350 30.74 8.71 31.71
N PHE A 351 30.31 8.72 32.97
CA PHE A 351 30.11 7.54 33.79
C PHE A 351 28.60 7.32 33.97
N VAL A 352 28.15 6.10 33.74
CA VAL A 352 26.73 5.74 33.87
C VAL A 352 26.59 4.49 34.73
N ALA A 353 25.69 4.55 35.70
CA ALA A 353 25.37 3.43 36.58
C ALA A 353 23.87 3.14 36.54
N LEU A 354 23.57 1.85 36.40
CA LEU A 354 22.23 1.30 36.39
C LEU A 354 21.96 0.62 37.73
N TYR A 355 20.94 1.11 38.42
CA TYR A 355 20.50 0.62 39.71
C TYR A 355 19.11 0.00 39.61
N MET A 356 18.73 -0.75 40.63
CA MET A 356 17.38 -1.22 40.87
C MET A 356 16.84 -0.68 42.20
N GLN A 357 15.62 -0.15 42.18
CA GLN A 357 14.89 0.27 43.37
C GLN A 357 13.46 -0.27 43.32
N LYS A 358 13.09 -1.16 44.25
CA LYS A 358 11.73 -1.72 44.37
C LYS A 358 11.16 -2.25 43.02
N GLN A 359 11.96 -3.00 42.25
CA GLN A 359 11.63 -3.53 40.91
C GLN A 359 11.51 -2.49 39.79
N ARG A 360 11.94 -1.24 40.01
CA ARG A 360 12.12 -0.24 38.95
C ARG A 360 13.60 -0.01 38.71
N LEU A 361 13.95 0.17 37.45
CA LEU A 361 15.28 0.65 37.07
C LEU A 361 15.46 2.09 37.54
N VAL A 362 16.69 2.44 37.90
CA VAL A 362 17.10 3.82 38.17
C VAL A 362 18.42 4.01 37.44
N LEU A 363 18.44 4.85 36.41
CA LEU A 363 19.64 5.13 35.64
C LEU A 363 20.19 6.50 36.06
N LYS A 364 21.46 6.55 36.47
CA LYS A 364 22.13 7.79 36.84
C LYS A 364 23.41 7.94 36.06
N TRP A 365 23.75 9.18 35.71
CA TRP A 365 24.97 9.48 34.98
C TRP A 365 25.67 10.70 35.56
N LYS A 366 26.93 10.87 35.18
CA LYS A 366 27.71 12.08 35.47
C LYS A 366 28.80 12.26 34.42
N GLU A 367 29.22 13.50 34.23
CA GLU A 367 30.38 13.82 33.40
C GLU A 367 31.66 13.44 34.13
N VAL A 368 32.61 12.87 33.40
CA VAL A 368 33.92 12.47 33.91
C VAL A 368 35.01 12.85 32.92
N CYS A 369 36.14 13.32 33.42
CA CYS A 369 37.36 13.54 32.66
C CYS A 369 38.47 12.67 33.27
N LEU A 370 38.73 11.51 32.67
CA LEU A 370 39.71 10.56 33.21
C LEU A 370 41.16 11.07 33.13
N GLN A 371 41.44 12.01 32.22
CA GLN A 371 42.76 12.63 32.04
C GLN A 371 43.05 13.70 33.11
N GLU A 372 42.04 14.51 33.44
CA GLU A 372 42.15 15.58 34.44
C GLU A 372 41.80 15.09 35.86
N TYR A 373 41.34 13.85 35.99
CA TYR A 373 40.90 13.26 37.26
C TYR A 373 39.70 14.00 37.89
N GLU A 374 38.83 14.56 37.05
CA GLU A 374 37.68 15.36 37.48
C GLU A 374 36.34 14.68 37.16
N HIS A 375 35.30 15.03 37.93
CA HIS A 375 33.94 14.56 37.69
C HIS A 375 32.88 15.59 38.12
N GLY A 376 31.76 15.62 37.40
CA GLY A 376 30.60 16.45 37.71
C GLY A 376 29.69 15.87 38.82
N PRO A 377 28.53 16.51 39.09
CA PRO A 377 27.50 15.97 39.97
C PRO A 377 26.74 14.79 39.33
N TRP A 378 26.05 13.99 40.15
CA TRP A 378 25.14 12.96 39.67
C TRP A 378 23.87 13.58 39.09
N VAL A 379 23.42 13.04 37.95
CA VAL A 379 22.19 13.44 37.25
C VAL A 379 21.30 12.21 37.06
N ASP A 380 20.02 12.36 37.37
CA ASP A 380 19.02 11.31 37.19
C ASP A 380 18.56 11.26 35.73
N CYS A 381 18.47 10.06 35.18
CA CYS A 381 17.80 9.80 33.92
C CYS A 381 16.38 9.33 34.22
N GLU A 382 15.40 10.03 33.68
CA GLU A 382 14.00 9.64 33.84
C GLU A 382 13.75 8.30 33.13
N ASP A 383 12.94 7.45 33.75
CA ASP A 383 12.66 6.09 33.26
C ASP A 383 11.99 6.10 31.87
N GLY A 384 11.41 7.24 31.45
CA GLY A 384 10.48 7.34 30.33
C GLY A 384 9.23 6.50 30.59
N ASP A 385 8.20 6.60 29.75
CA ASP A 385 6.97 5.80 29.87
C ASP A 385 7.17 4.28 29.59
N VAL A 386 8.27 3.69 30.06
CA VAL A 386 8.68 2.30 29.87
C VAL A 386 7.82 1.34 30.69
N TYR A 387 7.41 1.76 31.89
CA TYR A 387 6.55 0.96 32.78
C TYR A 387 5.08 1.30 32.60
N LEU A 388 4.23 0.27 32.54
CA LEU A 388 2.78 0.45 32.41
C LEU A 388 2.09 0.51 33.78
N SER A 389 0.97 1.24 33.84
CA SER A 389 0.11 1.37 35.02
C SER A 389 -1.30 0.83 34.78
N THR A 390 -1.96 0.40 35.85
CA THR A 390 -3.30 -0.23 35.80
C THR A 390 -4.45 0.77 36.00
N GLY A 391 -4.27 2.04 35.61
CA GLY A 391 -5.22 3.13 35.90
C GLY A 391 -6.68 2.88 35.50
N ALA A 392 -7.60 3.72 35.98
CA ALA A 392 -9.04 3.61 35.71
C ALA A 392 -9.34 3.93 34.23
N VAL A 393 -9.69 2.90 33.47
CA VAL A 393 -9.95 2.94 32.02
C VAL A 393 -11.25 2.17 31.74
N SER A 394 -12.09 2.68 30.84
CA SER A 394 -13.34 2.03 30.44
C SER A 394 -13.10 0.77 29.60
N ALA A 395 -14.09 -0.13 29.54
CA ALA A 395 -13.98 -1.39 28.78
C ALA A 395 -13.61 -1.19 27.30
N SER A 396 -14.18 -0.17 26.65
CA SER A 396 -13.92 0.16 25.24
C SER A 396 -12.48 0.65 25.00
N GLN A 397 -11.89 1.37 25.97
CA GLN A 397 -10.52 1.82 25.91
C GLN A 397 -9.51 0.72 26.27
N LEU A 398 -9.88 -0.22 27.15
CA LEU A 398 -9.02 -1.35 27.55
C LEU A 398 -8.68 -2.27 26.38
N MET A 399 -9.66 -2.58 25.52
CA MET A 399 -9.41 -3.34 24.29
C MET A 399 -8.37 -2.65 23.40
N GLY A 400 -8.49 -1.32 23.27
CA GLY A 400 -7.51 -0.45 22.64
C GLY A 400 -6.12 -0.61 23.24
N LYS A 401 -6.01 -0.51 24.57
CA LYS A 401 -4.71 -0.59 25.26
C LYS A 401 -4.06 -1.98 25.17
N ILE A 402 -4.83 -3.08 25.28
CA ILE A 402 -4.27 -4.44 25.19
C ILE A 402 -3.70 -4.72 23.79
N PHE A 403 -4.45 -4.39 22.73
CA PHE A 403 -4.10 -4.77 21.35
C PHE A 403 -3.51 -3.65 20.48
N HIS A 404 -3.45 -2.40 20.95
CA HIS A 404 -2.83 -1.29 20.21
C HIS A 404 -1.73 -0.49 20.96
N ASN A 405 -1.48 -0.68 22.26
CA ASN A 405 -0.29 -0.16 22.95
C ASN A 405 1.05 -0.71 22.39
N PRO A 406 1.97 0.11 21.85
CA PRO A 406 3.19 -0.36 21.20
C PRO A 406 4.23 -1.02 22.14
N LEU A 407 4.13 -0.82 23.45
CA LEU A 407 5.06 -1.37 24.43
C LEU A 407 4.79 -2.85 24.75
N LEU A 408 3.53 -3.30 24.60
CA LEU A 408 3.15 -4.67 24.92
C LEU A 408 3.69 -5.66 23.88
N ALA A 409 4.69 -6.44 24.27
CA ALA A 409 5.19 -7.56 23.47
C ALA A 409 4.14 -8.68 23.34
N TYR A 410 4.22 -9.42 22.24
CA TYR A 410 3.31 -10.54 21.95
C TYR A 410 3.28 -11.55 23.10
N ARG A 411 4.45 -11.97 23.60
CA ARG A 411 4.57 -12.94 24.70
C ARG A 411 3.90 -12.46 26.00
N SER A 412 3.94 -11.15 26.29
CA SER A 412 3.31 -10.59 27.49
C SER A 412 1.79 -10.70 27.40
N VAL A 413 1.22 -10.39 26.22
CA VAL A 413 -0.23 -10.51 25.96
C VAL A 413 -0.65 -11.97 25.91
N GLU A 414 0.12 -12.83 25.24
CA GLU A 414 -0.13 -14.28 25.17
C GLU A 414 -0.14 -14.92 26.56
N ARG A 415 0.86 -14.64 27.41
CA ARG A 415 0.90 -15.16 28.79
C ARG A 415 -0.25 -14.64 29.64
N ALA A 416 -0.58 -13.35 29.51
CA ALA A 416 -1.72 -12.76 30.20
C ALA A 416 -3.04 -13.43 29.81
N LEU A 417 -3.26 -13.67 28.51
CA LEU A 417 -4.43 -14.36 27.99
C LEU A 417 -4.46 -15.84 28.40
N LYS A 418 -3.32 -16.55 28.37
CA LYS A 418 -3.25 -17.95 28.81
C LYS A 418 -3.73 -18.14 30.25
N ILE A 419 -3.36 -17.21 31.14
CA ILE A 419 -3.74 -17.28 32.55
C ILE A 419 -5.16 -16.78 32.78
N SER A 420 -5.60 -15.77 32.03
CA SER A 420 -6.92 -15.16 32.24
C SER A 420 -8.05 -15.89 31.50
N CYS A 421 -7.75 -16.55 30.39
CA CYS A 421 -8.72 -17.08 29.41
C CYS A 421 -8.46 -18.55 29.01
N GLY A 422 -7.40 -19.20 29.51
CA GLY A 422 -7.05 -20.58 29.14
C GLY A 422 -6.16 -20.69 27.89
N ASP A 423 -5.87 -21.92 27.47
CA ASP A 423 -4.73 -22.21 26.58
C ASP A 423 -4.92 -21.66 25.15
N ALA A 424 -4.27 -20.53 24.87
CA ALA A 424 -4.35 -19.82 23.60
C ALA A 424 -3.10 -20.07 22.76
N TYR A 425 -2.93 -21.27 22.19
CA TYR A 425 -1.84 -21.50 21.22
C TYR A 425 -2.10 -20.74 19.92
N THR A 426 -1.34 -19.69 19.67
CA THR A 426 -1.39 -18.90 18.42
C THR A 426 0.00 -18.86 17.80
N PRO A 427 0.10 -18.72 16.46
CA PRO A 427 1.39 -18.48 15.82
C PRO A 427 2.07 -17.24 16.45
N PRO A 428 3.36 -17.31 16.79
CA PRO A 428 4.07 -16.19 17.42
C PRO A 428 3.98 -14.93 16.55
N GLY A 429 3.66 -13.79 17.16
CA GLY A 429 3.52 -12.50 16.48
C GLY A 429 2.11 -12.18 15.94
N ASP A 430 1.19 -13.15 15.88
CA ASP A 430 -0.17 -12.93 15.37
C ASP A 430 -1.13 -12.39 16.46
N PHE A 431 -1.11 -11.08 16.65
CA PHE A 431 -2.02 -10.38 17.57
C PHE A 431 -3.49 -10.43 17.12
N ALA A 432 -3.78 -10.58 15.82
CA ALA A 432 -5.15 -10.67 15.34
C ALA A 432 -5.78 -11.99 15.79
N SER A 433 -5.02 -13.08 15.74
CA SER A 433 -5.43 -14.36 16.32
C SER A 433 -5.60 -14.29 17.85
N LEU A 434 -4.69 -13.63 18.58
CA LEU A 434 -4.87 -13.40 20.03
C LEU A 434 -6.13 -12.59 20.34
N ARG A 435 -6.41 -11.56 19.53
CA ARG A 435 -7.61 -10.73 19.65
C ARG A 435 -8.88 -11.55 19.36
N SER A 436 -8.86 -12.38 18.32
CA SER A 436 -9.96 -13.31 18.00
C SER A 436 -10.21 -14.29 19.14
N LYS A 437 -9.18 -14.89 19.72
CA LYS A 437 -9.35 -15.83 20.83
C LYS A 437 -9.91 -15.20 22.09
N LEU A 438 -9.50 -13.97 22.40
CA LEU A 438 -10.14 -13.22 23.47
C LEU A 438 -11.62 -13.00 23.15
N PHE A 439 -11.97 -12.73 21.89
CA PHE A 439 -13.37 -12.58 21.48
C PHE A 439 -14.15 -13.89 21.62
N ASP A 440 -13.61 -15.01 21.13
CA ASP A 440 -14.23 -16.33 21.25
C ASP A 440 -14.49 -16.66 22.73
N TYR A 441 -13.49 -16.42 23.61
CA TYR A 441 -13.63 -16.60 25.06
C TYR A 441 -14.75 -15.72 25.67
N LEU A 442 -14.86 -14.45 25.26
CA LEU A 442 -15.88 -13.54 25.78
C LEU A 442 -17.30 -13.93 25.33
N GLU A 443 -17.45 -14.47 24.11
CA GLU A 443 -18.73 -14.95 23.58
C GLU A 443 -19.12 -16.31 24.20
N ASP A 444 -18.21 -17.28 24.24
CA ASP A 444 -18.45 -18.65 24.75
C ASP A 444 -18.84 -18.67 26.24
N ASN A 445 -18.30 -17.73 27.03
CA ASN A 445 -18.62 -17.59 28.45
C ASN A 445 -19.78 -16.63 28.74
N GLY A 446 -20.48 -16.13 27.71
CA GLY A 446 -21.63 -15.22 27.87
C GLY A 446 -21.29 -13.88 28.50
N VAL A 447 -20.01 -13.45 28.45
CA VAL A 447 -19.53 -12.20 29.07
C VAL A 447 -19.92 -10.99 28.22
N ALA A 448 -19.98 -11.14 26.89
CA ALA A 448 -20.34 -10.08 25.96
C ALA A 448 -21.35 -10.55 24.90
N VAL A 449 -22.26 -9.66 24.51
CA VAL A 449 -23.16 -9.86 23.35
C VAL A 449 -22.77 -8.88 22.26
N ARG A 450 -22.49 -9.41 21.07
CA ARG A 450 -22.02 -8.64 19.91
C ARG A 450 -23.20 -7.90 19.26
N LEU A 451 -23.09 -6.59 19.11
CA LEU A 451 -24.11 -5.74 18.47
C LEU A 451 -23.79 -5.44 16.98
N GLY A 452 -22.71 -6.01 16.45
CA GLY A 452 -22.16 -5.77 15.10
C GLY A 452 -20.89 -4.91 15.10
N ALA A 453 -20.05 -5.03 14.05
CA ALA A 453 -18.83 -4.26 13.78
C ALA A 453 -18.04 -3.76 15.02
N GLY A 454 -17.64 -4.68 15.91
CA GLY A 454 -16.77 -4.38 17.06
C GLY A 454 -17.43 -3.59 18.21
N LYS A 455 -18.76 -3.39 18.18
CA LYS A 455 -19.53 -2.79 19.28
C LYS A 455 -20.22 -3.87 20.11
N TRP A 456 -20.21 -3.67 21.42
CA TRP A 456 -20.70 -4.62 22.41
C TRP A 456 -21.72 -3.95 23.31
N LYS A 457 -22.65 -4.74 23.85
CA LYS A 457 -23.46 -4.27 24.97
C LYS A 457 -22.54 -4.14 26.18
N GLU A 458 -22.34 -2.92 26.67
CA GLU A 458 -21.54 -2.71 27.89
C GLU A 458 -22.18 -3.46 29.07
N SER A 459 -21.36 -4.26 29.74
CA SER A 459 -21.72 -5.07 30.90
C SER A 459 -20.64 -4.92 31.96
N PRO A 460 -20.98 -4.85 33.26
CA PRO A 460 -19.98 -4.83 34.33
C PRO A 460 -19.08 -6.07 34.32
N THR A 461 -19.56 -7.22 33.82
CA THR A 461 -18.77 -8.46 33.69
C THR A 461 -17.72 -8.38 32.58
N LEU A 462 -18.00 -7.64 31.49
CA LEU A 462 -17.06 -7.39 30.41
C LEU A 462 -15.92 -6.49 30.88
N GLU A 463 -16.24 -5.43 31.61
CA GLU A 463 -15.25 -4.51 32.16
C GLU A 463 -14.31 -5.19 33.16
N SER A 464 -14.85 -6.01 34.07
CA SER A 464 -14.04 -6.72 35.06
C SER A 464 -13.09 -7.75 34.43
N THR A 465 -13.55 -8.48 33.41
CA THR A 465 -12.75 -9.47 32.68
C THR A 465 -11.60 -8.78 31.93
N LEU A 466 -11.90 -7.73 31.16
CA LEU A 466 -10.88 -6.96 30.43
C LEU A 466 -9.88 -6.28 31.36
N ARG A 467 -10.33 -5.80 32.53
CA ARG A 467 -9.44 -5.24 33.54
C ARG A 467 -8.47 -6.29 34.09
N THR A 468 -8.92 -7.53 34.29
CA THR A 468 -8.07 -8.65 34.74
C THR A 468 -7.03 -9.04 33.69
N VAL A 469 -7.41 -9.06 32.40
CA VAL A 469 -6.46 -9.28 31.31
C VAL A 469 -5.44 -8.13 31.24
N TRP A 470 -5.89 -6.88 31.36
CA TRP A 470 -5.01 -5.72 31.36
C TRP A 470 -4.03 -5.71 32.53
N THR A 471 -4.47 -5.98 33.76
CA THR A 471 -3.58 -6.05 34.92
C THR A 471 -2.53 -7.14 34.75
N SER A 472 -2.91 -8.29 34.20
CA SER A 472 -1.98 -9.37 33.85
C SER A 472 -0.98 -8.94 32.78
N CYS A 473 -1.42 -8.25 31.72
CA CYS A 473 -0.54 -7.70 30.68
C CYS A 473 0.49 -6.73 31.27
N VAL A 474 0.06 -5.83 32.16
CA VAL A 474 0.92 -4.85 32.84
C VAL A 474 1.96 -5.55 33.71
N GLN A 475 1.56 -6.58 34.47
CA GLN A 475 2.48 -7.35 35.30
C GLN A 475 3.54 -8.06 34.47
N TYR A 476 3.16 -8.75 33.40
CA TYR A 476 4.10 -9.43 32.52
C TYR A 476 5.04 -8.47 31.79
N HIS A 477 4.52 -7.34 31.33
CA HIS A 477 5.33 -6.29 30.72
C HIS A 477 6.36 -5.72 31.70
N ASN A 478 5.93 -5.30 32.89
CA ASN A 478 6.84 -4.71 33.88
C ASN A 478 7.90 -5.73 34.35
N ALA A 479 7.56 -7.02 34.45
CA ALA A 479 8.53 -8.09 34.74
C ALA A 479 9.53 -8.29 33.58
N ALA A 480 9.09 -8.13 32.34
CA ALA A 480 9.93 -8.21 31.14
C ALA A 480 10.86 -6.99 30.97
N MET A 481 10.50 -5.84 31.55
CA MET A 481 11.33 -4.64 31.57
C MET A 481 12.45 -4.67 32.64
N LYS A 482 12.58 -5.75 33.42
CA LYS A 482 13.66 -5.88 34.39
C LYS A 482 15.03 -5.75 33.70
N PRO A 483 15.90 -4.80 34.10
CA PRO A 483 17.22 -4.64 33.50
C PRO A 483 18.15 -5.82 33.84
N ILE A 484 18.97 -6.20 32.85
CA ILE A 484 20.03 -7.20 32.96
C ILE A 484 21.41 -6.53 32.96
N GLY A 485 21.60 -5.51 32.12
CA GLY A 485 22.89 -4.84 32.00
C GLY A 485 22.86 -3.59 31.13
N LEU A 486 24.02 -2.96 30.98
CA LEU A 486 24.21 -1.67 30.32
C LEU A 486 25.23 -1.80 29.19
N VAL A 487 24.88 -1.32 28.00
CA VAL A 487 25.71 -1.43 26.79
C VAL A 487 25.90 -0.08 26.11
N TYR A 488 27.14 0.19 25.67
CA TYR A 488 27.48 1.38 24.90
C TYR A 488 27.86 0.99 23.47
N LEU A 489 27.00 1.33 22.52
CA LEU A 489 27.22 1.09 21.09
C LEU A 489 28.14 2.19 20.54
N ARG A 490 29.46 1.98 20.64
CA ARG A 490 30.49 2.98 20.29
C ARG A 490 30.32 3.57 18.89
N ASN A 491 30.16 2.71 17.87
CA ASN A 491 30.01 3.13 16.47
C ASN A 491 28.69 3.86 16.18
N CYS A 492 27.67 3.68 17.04
CA CYS A 492 26.39 4.37 16.91
C CYS A 492 26.29 5.61 17.83
N ARG A 493 27.20 5.74 18.80
CA ARG A 493 27.16 6.70 19.94
C ARG A 493 25.86 6.63 20.73
N MET A 494 25.33 5.43 20.94
CA MET A 494 24.10 5.21 21.70
C MET A 494 24.37 4.38 22.96
N LEU A 495 23.81 4.81 24.09
CA LEU A 495 23.75 4.01 25.30
C LEU A 495 22.40 3.29 25.36
N ALA A 496 22.41 2.00 25.70
CA ALA A 496 21.19 1.24 25.90
C ALA A 496 21.25 0.40 27.18
N VAL A 497 20.11 0.29 27.84
CA VAL A 497 19.85 -0.68 28.90
C VAL A 497 19.28 -1.94 28.25
N VAL A 498 19.89 -3.08 28.53
CA VAL A 498 19.40 -4.39 28.11
C VAL A 498 18.42 -4.90 29.14
N THR A 499 17.18 -5.16 28.73
CA THR A 499 16.16 -5.82 29.57
C THR A 499 15.95 -7.27 29.13
N ASN A 500 15.12 -8.01 29.86
CA ASN A 500 14.71 -9.36 29.48
C ASN A 500 13.96 -9.44 28.14
N ASP A 501 13.45 -8.32 27.62
CA ASP A 501 12.64 -8.31 26.39
C ASP A 501 13.10 -7.29 25.34
N ARG A 502 13.64 -6.14 25.72
CA ARG A 502 13.89 -5.01 24.82
C ARG A 502 15.20 -4.30 25.13
N LEU A 503 15.53 -3.32 24.28
CA LEU A 503 16.53 -2.31 24.58
C LEU A 503 15.84 -1.01 24.93
N LEU A 504 16.30 -0.37 26.01
CA LEU A 504 15.90 0.98 26.36
C LEU A 504 17.06 1.90 26.01
N PHE A 505 16.87 2.77 25.03
CA PHE A 505 17.89 3.70 24.60
C PHE A 505 17.83 4.97 25.42
N GLN A 506 18.99 5.50 25.79
CA GLN A 506 19.10 6.83 26.36
C GLN A 506 18.93 7.87 25.25
N ARG A 507 18.06 8.85 25.51
CA ARG A 507 18.04 10.08 24.73
C ARG A 507 18.39 11.27 25.60
N ASP A 508 19.01 12.25 24.95
CA ASP A 508 19.17 13.54 25.58
C ASP A 508 17.85 14.30 25.51
N THR A 509 17.34 14.74 26.66
CA THR A 509 16.18 15.63 26.74
C THR A 509 16.62 17.09 26.78
N ALA A 510 17.94 17.36 26.90
CA ALA A 510 18.47 18.71 26.83
C ALA A 510 18.10 19.38 25.50
N PRO A 511 18.17 18.77 24.30
CA PRO A 511 17.62 19.35 23.08
C PRO A 511 16.10 19.55 23.06
N LEU A 512 15.39 19.40 24.19
CA LEU A 512 13.99 19.78 24.39
C LEU A 512 13.83 20.78 25.56
N VAL A 513 14.78 20.81 26.52
CA VAL A 513 14.68 21.60 27.76
C VAL A 513 15.88 22.52 28.04
N LEU A 514 17.13 22.18 27.66
CA LEU A 514 18.37 22.88 28.12
C LEU A 514 19.52 23.03 27.09
N GLY A 515 19.58 22.23 26.02
CA GLY A 515 20.58 22.30 24.94
C GLY A 515 20.31 23.39 23.92
N PHE A 516 19.34 24.26 24.22
CA PHE A 516 18.82 25.28 23.34
C PHE A 516 19.31 26.69 23.64
N VAL A 517 20.23 26.83 24.59
CA VAL A 517 20.81 28.14 24.91
C VAL A 517 22.33 28.02 24.91
N PRO A 518 23.01 28.30 23.78
CA PRO A 518 24.47 28.38 23.75
C PRO A 518 25.05 29.47 24.69
N GLN A 519 24.21 30.25 25.36
CA GLN A 519 24.58 31.49 26.07
C GLN A 519 24.57 31.41 27.60
N PHE A 520 24.18 30.29 28.23
CA PHE A 520 24.03 30.22 29.71
C PHE A 520 24.58 28.91 30.29
N LYS A 521 25.25 28.96 31.45
CA LYS A 521 25.94 27.81 32.08
C LYS A 521 24.94 26.91 32.83
N TYR A 522 25.30 25.63 33.04
CA TYR A 522 24.47 24.64 33.76
C TYR A 522 23.99 25.12 35.14
N ASP A 523 24.80 25.91 35.85
CA ASP A 523 24.45 26.47 37.16
C ASP A 523 23.35 27.54 37.10
N ASP A 524 23.20 28.25 35.98
CA ASP A 524 22.22 29.33 35.82
C ASP A 524 20.78 28.80 35.63
N HIS A 525 20.62 27.54 35.20
CA HIS A 525 19.32 26.95 34.82
C HIS A 525 18.68 26.04 35.87
N ARG A 526 19.42 25.73 36.94
CA ARG A 526 18.97 24.81 37.98
C ARG A 526 17.62 25.20 38.61
N PRO A 527 17.32 26.48 38.90
CA PRO A 527 16.03 26.88 39.43
C PRO A 527 14.86 26.62 38.49
N ALA A 528 15.06 26.82 37.17
CA ALA A 528 14.04 26.54 36.17
C ALA A 528 13.78 25.04 36.03
N ALA A 529 14.84 24.23 35.88
CA ALA A 529 14.71 22.77 35.80
C ALA A 529 14.03 22.17 37.05
N ASP A 530 14.40 22.64 38.24
CA ASP A 530 13.80 22.22 39.51
C ASP A 530 12.31 22.60 39.56
N CYS A 531 11.94 23.80 39.08
CA CYS A 531 10.56 24.27 39.01
C CYS A 531 9.71 23.39 38.07
N PHE A 532 10.16 23.14 36.82
CA PHE A 532 9.47 22.27 35.87
C PHE A 532 9.35 20.82 36.39
N SER A 533 10.39 20.30 37.06
CA SER A 533 10.35 18.99 37.73
C SER A 533 9.30 18.92 38.85
N LEU A 534 9.16 19.99 39.64
CA LEU A 534 8.11 20.07 40.67
C LEU A 534 6.71 20.11 40.04
N ILE A 535 6.51 20.87 38.97
CA ILE A 535 5.23 20.89 38.23
C ILE A 535 4.92 19.50 37.67
N GLY A 536 5.89 18.83 37.04
CA GLY A 536 5.71 17.48 36.52
C GLY A 536 5.24 16.49 37.59
N ARG A 537 5.81 16.56 38.80
CA ARG A 537 5.37 15.74 39.93
C ARG A 537 3.99 16.11 40.48
N LEU A 538 3.60 17.37 40.40
CA LEU A 538 2.29 17.84 40.86
C LEU A 538 1.15 17.37 39.94
N VAL A 539 1.36 17.41 38.62
CA VAL A 539 0.28 17.21 37.63
C VAL A 539 0.41 15.89 36.85
N GLY A 540 1.52 15.16 37.00
CA GLY A 540 1.86 13.96 36.22
C GLY A 540 0.85 12.80 36.31
N ALA A 541 0.10 12.70 37.42
CA ALA A 541 -0.94 11.66 37.56
C ALA A 541 -2.12 11.84 36.56
N GLY A 542 -2.27 13.04 35.97
CA GLY A 542 -3.36 13.40 35.07
C GLY A 542 -2.99 13.42 33.58
N ASP A 543 -1.79 12.99 33.19
CA ASP A 543 -1.27 13.15 31.81
C ASP A 543 -2.19 12.57 30.74
N GLU A 544 -2.63 11.32 30.91
CA GLU A 544 -3.54 10.65 29.96
C GLU A 544 -4.90 11.36 29.83
N GLN A 545 -5.43 11.89 30.94
CA GLN A 545 -6.69 12.63 30.94
C GLN A 545 -6.55 13.96 30.22
N PHE A 546 -5.44 14.65 30.44
CA PHE A 546 -5.10 15.90 29.76
C PHE A 546 -4.99 15.67 28.24
N PHE A 547 -4.24 14.66 27.80
CA PHE A 547 -4.11 14.33 26.39
C PHE A 547 -5.46 14.02 25.75
N ALA A 548 -6.27 13.16 26.37
CA ALA A 548 -7.60 12.81 25.86
C ALA A 548 -8.54 14.03 25.78
N ALA A 549 -8.45 14.96 26.74
CA ALA A 549 -9.26 16.17 26.73
C ALA A 549 -8.85 17.15 25.61
N VAL A 550 -7.54 17.32 25.38
CA VAL A 550 -7.01 18.13 24.27
C VAL A 550 -7.35 17.52 22.92
N GLU A 551 -7.23 16.20 22.77
CA GLU A 551 -7.61 15.45 21.55
C GLU A 551 -9.10 15.59 21.23
N ALA A 552 -9.96 15.53 22.26
CA ALA A 552 -11.39 15.71 22.09
C ALA A 552 -11.78 17.15 21.72
N ALA A 553 -10.84 18.10 21.79
CA ALA A 553 -11.02 19.52 21.49
C ALA A 553 -12.21 20.17 22.22
N LYS A 554 -12.59 19.64 23.39
CA LYS A 554 -13.72 20.16 24.18
C LYS A 554 -13.40 21.51 24.84
N THR A 555 -12.13 21.75 25.14
CA THR A 555 -11.63 22.92 25.88
C THR A 555 -10.21 23.25 25.42
N THR A 556 -9.76 24.49 25.63
CA THR A 556 -8.39 24.88 25.28
C THR A 556 -7.38 24.32 26.30
N PRO A 557 -6.12 24.04 25.92
CA PRO A 557 -5.09 23.61 26.87
C PRO A 557 -4.97 24.59 28.06
N TRP A 558 -5.09 25.89 27.81
CA TRP A 558 -5.10 26.91 28.85
C TRP A 558 -6.24 26.74 29.86
N GLN A 559 -7.48 26.48 29.39
CA GLN A 559 -8.62 26.24 30.29
C GLN A 559 -8.41 24.98 31.14
N LEU A 560 -7.99 23.88 30.51
CA LEU A 560 -7.70 22.62 31.21
C LEU A 560 -6.66 22.80 32.32
N VAL A 561 -5.60 23.55 32.04
CA VAL A 561 -4.56 23.85 33.01
C VAL A 561 -5.06 24.71 34.16
N ASN A 562 -5.95 25.69 33.91
CA ASN A 562 -6.55 26.50 34.99
C ASN A 562 -7.49 25.66 35.87
N ASP A 563 -8.24 24.72 35.29
CA ASP A 563 -9.08 23.78 36.04
C ASP A 563 -8.24 22.80 36.86
N GLU A 564 -7.11 22.35 36.33
CA GLU A 564 -6.11 21.55 37.05
C GLU A 564 -5.50 22.33 38.21
N LEU A 565 -5.06 23.57 37.97
CA LEU A 565 -4.51 24.44 39.01
C LEU A 565 -5.52 24.68 40.14
N SER A 566 -6.78 24.96 39.81
CA SER A 566 -7.84 25.18 40.79
C SER A 566 -8.01 23.99 41.73
N ARG A 567 -7.91 22.77 41.20
CA ARG A 567 -7.94 21.52 42.00
C ARG A 567 -6.69 21.37 42.87
N VAL A 568 -5.50 21.60 42.31
CA VAL A 568 -4.24 21.50 43.05
C VAL A 568 -4.17 22.52 44.20
N VAL A 569 -4.68 23.74 43.98
CA VAL A 569 -4.71 24.81 44.98
C VAL A 569 -5.71 24.52 46.10
N GLN A 570 -6.85 23.88 45.81
CA GLN A 570 -7.80 23.45 46.85
C GLN A 570 -7.16 22.49 47.86
N ASP A 571 -6.20 21.66 47.41
CA ASP A 571 -5.45 20.71 48.23
C ASP A 571 -4.10 21.26 48.75
N ALA A 572 -3.80 22.55 48.51
CA ALA A 572 -2.50 23.18 48.78
C ALA A 572 -2.03 23.13 50.24
N GLY A 573 -2.98 23.14 51.19
CA GLY A 573 -2.69 23.11 52.62
C GLY A 573 -2.13 21.78 53.12
N ALA A 574 -2.41 20.68 52.41
CA ALA A 574 -1.94 19.33 52.74
C ALA A 574 -0.79 18.84 51.85
N ASN A 575 -0.53 19.52 50.73
CA ASN A 575 0.45 19.08 49.73
C ASN A 575 1.81 19.79 49.87
N GLY A 576 2.77 19.13 50.51
CA GLY A 576 4.13 19.66 50.67
C GLY A 576 4.87 19.93 49.35
N LEU A 577 4.52 19.23 48.25
CA LEU A 577 5.10 19.50 46.92
C LEU A 577 4.63 20.85 46.38
N TRP A 578 3.36 21.20 46.60
CA TRP A 578 2.82 22.49 46.18
C TRP A 578 3.52 23.64 46.92
N GLN A 579 3.73 23.51 48.23
CA GLN A 579 4.43 24.51 49.02
C GLN A 579 5.87 24.75 48.52
N ASN A 580 6.57 23.67 48.17
CA ASN A 580 7.92 23.74 47.59
C ASN A 580 7.90 24.40 46.20
N PHE A 581 6.94 24.03 45.34
CA PHE A 581 6.75 24.65 44.03
C PHE A 581 6.46 26.15 44.15
N HIS A 582 5.46 26.53 44.95
CA HIS A 582 5.06 27.92 45.14
C HIS A 582 6.21 28.79 45.65
N ARG A 583 7.00 28.28 46.62
CA ARG A 583 8.22 28.96 47.06
C ARG A 583 9.24 29.11 45.93
N THR A 584 9.52 28.04 45.18
CA THR A 584 10.52 28.02 44.10
C THR A 584 10.13 28.98 42.97
N MET A 585 8.84 29.00 42.61
CA MET A 585 8.27 29.87 41.59
C MET A 585 8.49 31.36 41.91
N LEU A 586 8.36 31.77 43.17
CA LEU A 586 8.47 33.17 43.59
C LEU A 586 9.90 33.63 43.93
N MET A 587 10.87 32.71 44.01
CA MET A 587 12.25 33.06 44.41
C MET A 587 13.06 33.69 43.27
N ASP A 588 12.85 33.26 42.02
CA ASP A 588 13.62 33.72 40.86
C ASP A 588 12.72 33.93 39.61
N GLU A 589 11.71 34.77 39.79
CA GLU A 589 10.65 34.97 38.77
C GLU A 589 11.18 35.51 37.43
N VAL A 590 12.20 36.37 37.46
CA VAL A 590 12.76 36.99 36.25
C VAL A 590 13.51 35.95 35.42
N ALA A 591 14.39 35.15 36.03
CA ALA A 591 15.10 34.08 35.34
C ALA A 591 14.14 33.01 34.81
N LEU A 592 13.10 32.67 35.57
CA LEU A 592 12.04 31.76 35.14
C LEU A 592 11.26 32.30 33.92
N PHE A 593 10.98 33.61 33.90
CA PHE A 593 10.28 34.24 32.79
C PHE A 593 11.14 34.28 31.51
N GLU A 594 12.42 34.62 31.62
CA GLU A 594 13.38 34.59 30.50
C GLU A 594 13.54 33.15 29.96
N ALA A 595 13.69 32.17 30.84
CA ALA A 595 13.76 30.76 30.46
C ALA A 595 12.50 30.31 29.71
N LEU A 596 11.32 30.77 30.12
CA LEU A 596 10.06 30.44 29.47
C LEU A 596 9.93 31.06 28.07
N GLN A 597 10.41 32.30 27.86
CA GLN A 597 10.44 32.92 26.53
C GLN A 597 11.35 32.15 25.58
N VAL A 598 12.53 31.74 26.05
CA VAL A 598 13.48 30.94 25.28
C VAL A 598 12.90 29.56 24.97
N LEU A 599 12.26 28.89 25.95
CA LEU A 599 11.59 27.60 25.77
C LEU A 599 10.49 27.69 24.70
N ALA A 600 9.64 28.72 24.76
CA ALA A 600 8.57 28.92 23.78
C ALA A 600 9.09 29.22 22.36
N GLY A 601 10.30 29.76 22.22
CA GLY A 601 11.00 29.90 20.93
C GLY A 601 11.40 28.55 20.35
N HIS A 602 11.98 27.67 21.17
CA HIS A 602 12.58 26.40 20.74
C HIS A 602 11.57 25.26 20.54
N LEU A 603 10.47 25.28 21.29
CA LEU A 603 9.37 24.32 21.09
C LEU A 603 8.66 24.53 19.74
N ASP A 604 8.88 25.65 19.07
CA ASP A 604 8.34 25.93 17.74
C ASP A 604 9.33 25.49 16.64
N PRO A 605 9.08 24.37 15.94
CA PRO A 605 10.00 23.87 14.92
C PRO A 605 10.07 24.75 13.68
N THR A 606 9.19 25.75 13.55
CA THR A 606 9.24 26.72 12.44
C THR A 606 10.30 27.80 12.66
N VAL A 607 10.72 28.01 13.92
CA VAL A 607 11.78 28.96 14.29
C VAL A 607 13.11 28.21 14.25
N SER A 608 13.96 28.47 13.24
CA SER A 608 15.28 27.84 13.17
C SER A 608 16.22 28.48 14.19
N PRO A 609 16.72 27.76 15.20
CA PRO A 609 17.51 28.38 16.28
C PRO A 609 18.91 28.80 15.84
N ASN A 610 19.46 28.22 14.76
CA ASN A 610 20.67 28.66 14.07
C ASN A 610 20.60 28.21 12.59
N GLY A 611 21.25 28.94 11.69
CA GLY A 611 21.05 28.90 10.24
C GLY A 611 21.25 27.57 9.53
N THR A 612 20.59 27.48 8.38
CA THR A 612 20.58 26.43 7.35
C THR A 612 19.96 25.08 7.74
N PRO A 613 18.97 24.57 6.97
CA PRO A 613 18.52 23.18 7.12
C PRO A 613 19.71 22.25 6.91
N SER A 614 20.02 21.41 7.89
CA SER A 614 20.96 20.31 7.70
C SER A 614 20.44 19.49 6.53
N LYS A 615 21.23 19.41 5.46
CA LYS A 615 20.88 18.54 4.36
C LYS A 615 21.06 17.11 4.89
N LEU A 616 19.96 16.37 4.98
CA LEU A 616 19.87 15.02 5.52
C LEU A 616 20.40 13.93 4.57
N THR A 617 21.58 13.36 4.85
CA THR A 617 22.28 12.44 3.95
C THR A 617 21.46 11.19 3.66
N SER A 618 21.56 10.62 2.45
CA SER A 618 20.85 9.37 2.13
C SER A 618 21.31 8.27 3.09
N PHE A 619 20.40 7.77 3.91
CA PHE A 619 20.63 6.69 4.85
C PHE A 619 19.44 5.74 4.74
N GLU A 620 19.68 4.53 4.25
CA GLU A 620 18.62 3.52 4.16
C GLU A 620 18.34 2.97 5.56
N LEU A 621 17.07 2.97 5.97
CA LEU A 621 16.66 2.46 7.27
C LEU A 621 16.21 1.00 7.18
N SER A 622 16.80 0.16 8.02
CA SER A 622 16.26 -1.16 8.35
C SER A 622 14.94 -1.06 9.13
N SER A 623 14.36 -2.22 9.39
CA SER A 623 13.20 -2.37 10.26
C SER A 623 13.38 -1.82 11.63
N TYR A 624 14.43 -2.33 12.23
CA TYR A 624 14.80 -1.98 13.56
C TYR A 624 15.15 -0.50 13.66
N GLY A 625 15.92 0.03 12.70
CA GLY A 625 16.27 1.45 12.62
C GLY A 625 15.06 2.38 12.51
N ALA A 626 14.10 2.07 11.62
CA ALA A 626 12.87 2.85 11.51
C ALA A 626 12.01 2.75 12.78
N SER A 627 11.98 1.58 13.44
CA SER A 627 11.27 1.39 14.71
C SER A 627 11.88 2.22 15.85
N VAL A 628 13.21 2.22 15.99
CA VAL A 628 13.92 3.01 17.02
C VAL A 628 13.73 4.50 16.77
N THR A 629 13.78 4.94 15.50
CA THR A 629 13.53 6.33 15.12
C THR A 629 12.08 6.75 15.42
N ALA A 630 11.10 5.90 15.10
CA ALA A 630 9.70 6.17 15.40
C ALA A 630 9.43 6.23 16.92
N ALA A 631 10.07 5.36 17.71
CA ALA A 631 10.01 5.40 19.16
C ALA A 631 10.61 6.69 19.74
N TYR A 632 11.76 7.11 19.19
CA TYR A 632 12.38 8.39 19.54
C TYR A 632 11.45 9.57 19.22
N PHE A 633 10.83 9.57 18.03
CA PHE A 633 9.88 10.59 17.61
C PHE A 633 8.65 10.63 18.54
N ALA A 634 8.04 9.48 18.82
CA ALA A 634 6.87 9.36 19.69
C ALA A 634 7.15 9.88 21.11
N SER A 635 8.28 9.46 21.69
CA SER A 635 8.68 9.87 23.04
C SER A 635 9.00 11.37 23.11
N SER A 636 9.72 11.90 22.12
CA SER A 636 10.11 13.32 22.09
C SER A 636 8.92 14.27 21.89
N VAL A 637 7.96 13.88 21.05
CA VAL A 637 6.73 14.65 20.83
C VAL A 637 5.83 14.65 22.07
N GLY A 638 5.73 13.52 22.78
CA GLY A 638 5.01 13.42 24.05
C GLY A 638 5.55 14.39 25.10
N ASP A 639 6.88 14.39 25.29
CA ASP A 639 7.55 15.33 26.18
C ASP A 639 7.32 16.79 25.78
N GLY A 640 7.38 17.10 24.48
CA GLY A 640 7.11 18.45 23.97
C GLY A 640 5.73 18.96 24.39
N ALA A 641 4.71 18.11 24.33
CA ALA A 641 3.37 18.45 24.81
C ALA A 641 3.31 18.63 26.34
N LEU A 642 4.00 17.77 27.11
CA LEU A 642 4.07 17.89 28.57
C LEU A 642 4.79 19.17 29.00
N LEU A 643 5.88 19.54 28.32
CA LEU A 643 6.60 20.79 28.56
C LEU A 643 5.72 22.00 28.26
N CYS A 644 4.95 21.99 27.17
CA CYS A 644 3.96 23.03 26.92
C CYS A 644 2.93 23.13 28.05
N ARG A 645 2.40 22.00 28.54
CA ARG A 645 1.45 21.98 29.67
C ARG A 645 2.08 22.52 30.95
N GLN A 646 3.31 22.12 31.28
CA GLN A 646 4.02 22.59 32.46
C GLN A 646 4.29 24.10 32.39
N ALA A 647 4.69 24.62 31.22
CA ALA A 647 4.87 26.05 31.01
C ALA A 647 3.55 26.84 31.15
N LEU A 648 2.45 26.30 30.60
CA LEU A 648 1.10 26.86 30.80
C LEU A 648 0.71 26.84 32.29
N PHE A 649 1.04 25.78 33.03
CA PHE A 649 0.73 25.65 34.46
C PHE A 649 1.51 26.65 35.30
N LEU A 650 2.78 26.89 34.98
CA LEU A 650 3.58 27.95 35.61
C LEU A 650 2.95 29.33 35.39
N MET A 651 2.59 29.66 34.15
CA MET A 651 1.93 30.93 33.83
C MET A 651 0.56 31.06 34.50
N ALA A 652 -0.25 30.00 34.54
CA ALA A 652 -1.53 29.99 35.23
C ALA A 652 -1.35 30.22 36.74
N SER A 653 -0.30 29.63 37.33
CA SER A 653 0.05 29.83 38.74
C SER A 653 0.44 31.28 39.04
N TRP A 654 1.28 31.90 38.19
CA TRP A 654 1.58 33.33 38.27
C TRP A 654 0.32 34.20 38.13
N CYS A 655 -0.56 33.90 37.18
CA CYS A 655 -1.82 34.64 37.01
C CYS A 655 -2.74 34.51 38.23
N TYR A 656 -2.81 33.33 38.86
CA TYR A 656 -3.61 33.08 40.05
C TYR A 656 -3.07 33.85 41.27
N PHE A 657 -1.76 33.86 41.47
CA PHE A 657 -1.08 34.56 42.58
C PHE A 657 -0.47 35.90 42.17
N ARG A 658 -1.09 36.58 41.19
CA ARG A 658 -0.62 37.87 40.68
C ARG A 658 -0.30 38.93 41.75
N PRO A 659 -1.05 39.04 42.88
CA PRO A 659 -0.72 40.00 43.93
C PRO A 659 0.61 39.75 44.65
N GLU A 660 1.14 38.52 44.59
CA GLU A 660 2.36 38.10 45.30
C GLU A 660 3.61 38.15 44.41
N SER A 661 3.42 38.23 43.08
CA SER A 661 4.49 38.23 42.08
C SER A 661 5.16 39.60 41.93
N LYS A 662 6.47 39.61 41.70
CA LYS A 662 7.29 40.80 41.43
C LYS A 662 7.54 41.05 39.95
N LEU A 663 6.89 40.29 39.06
CA LEU A 663 7.04 40.46 37.60
C LEU A 663 6.54 41.83 37.13
N PRO A 664 7.27 42.51 36.22
CA PRO A 664 6.88 43.83 35.72
C PRO A 664 5.62 43.77 34.85
N SER A 665 4.90 44.89 34.76
CA SER A 665 3.64 45.01 33.97
C SER A 665 3.77 44.55 32.51
N SER A 666 4.94 44.77 31.89
CA SER A 666 5.26 44.33 30.52
C SER A 666 5.36 42.80 30.36
N SER A 667 5.76 42.08 31.41
CA SER A 667 5.78 40.61 31.40
C SER A 667 4.35 40.06 31.35
N TRP A 668 3.41 40.66 32.09
CA TRP A 668 2.01 40.23 32.09
C TRP A 668 1.33 40.41 30.74
N THR A 669 1.60 41.52 30.04
CA THR A 669 1.10 41.71 28.67
C THR A 669 1.64 40.63 27.75
N THR A 670 2.95 40.37 27.81
CA THR A 670 3.61 39.32 27.00
C THR A 670 3.05 37.91 27.28
N ILE A 671 2.79 37.58 28.55
CA ILE A 671 2.17 36.30 28.94
C ILE A 671 0.82 36.12 28.25
N HIS A 672 -0.07 37.11 28.37
CA HIS A 672 -1.44 36.99 27.87
C HIS A 672 -1.55 37.13 26.34
N SER A 673 -0.81 38.06 25.72
CA SER A 673 -0.94 38.35 24.29
C SER A 673 -0.11 37.45 23.39
N GLU A 674 1.04 36.94 23.87
CA GLU A 674 1.99 36.20 23.04
C GLU A 674 2.20 34.76 23.52
N LEU A 675 2.61 34.57 24.77
CA LEU A 675 3.08 33.26 25.25
C LEU A 675 1.96 32.24 25.44
N VAL A 676 0.85 32.62 26.09
CA VAL A 676 -0.28 31.70 26.32
C VAL A 676 -0.91 31.20 25.01
N PRO A 677 -1.24 32.06 24.02
CA PRO A 677 -1.74 31.60 22.73
C PRO A 677 -0.73 30.72 21.99
N LYS A 678 0.55 31.10 21.98
CA LYS A 678 1.62 30.33 21.31
C LYS A 678 1.78 28.95 21.94
N LEU A 679 1.97 28.86 23.25
CA LEU A 679 2.17 27.58 23.94
C LEU A 679 0.92 26.69 23.91
N SER A 680 -0.28 27.27 23.92
CA SER A 680 -1.52 26.51 23.73
C SER A 680 -1.59 25.87 22.35
N LEU A 681 -1.21 26.61 21.30
CA LEU A 681 -1.14 26.07 19.95
C LEU A 681 -0.05 25.00 19.81
N LEU A 682 1.16 25.25 20.33
CA LEU A 682 2.25 24.28 20.32
C LEU A 682 1.83 22.98 21.01
N CYS A 683 1.17 23.08 22.18
CA CYS A 683 0.61 21.94 22.89
C CYS A 683 -0.34 21.13 22.00
N GLN A 684 -1.31 21.78 21.36
CA GLN A 684 -2.24 21.10 20.45
C GLN A 684 -1.53 20.42 19.27
N CYS A 685 -0.49 21.04 18.71
CA CYS A 685 0.31 20.46 17.64
C CYS A 685 1.07 19.21 18.10
N TYR A 686 1.75 19.27 19.25
CA TYR A 686 2.45 18.12 19.81
C TYR A 686 1.49 16.99 20.20
N VAL A 687 0.29 17.28 20.71
CA VAL A 687 -0.72 16.26 20.98
C VAL A 687 -1.19 15.57 19.69
N LEU A 688 -1.43 16.32 18.60
CA LEU A 688 -1.76 15.72 17.31
C LEU A 688 -0.61 14.87 16.74
N LEU A 689 0.64 15.31 16.88
CA LEU A 689 1.80 14.54 16.49
C LEU A 689 1.97 13.27 17.33
N LYS A 690 1.64 13.33 18.64
CA LYS A 690 1.63 12.16 19.52
C LYS A 690 0.59 11.16 19.04
N GLN A 691 -0.60 11.65 18.65
CA GLN A 691 -1.64 10.83 18.05
C GLN A 691 -1.13 10.13 16.78
N ILE A 692 -0.50 10.86 15.86
CA ILE A 692 0.12 10.32 14.63
C ILE A 692 1.16 9.25 14.97
N ALA A 693 2.03 9.52 15.95
CA ALA A 693 3.07 8.58 16.37
C ALA A 693 2.50 7.29 16.96
N SER A 694 1.29 7.33 17.53
CA SER A 694 0.57 6.15 18.04
C SER A 694 -0.26 5.41 17.00
N MET A 695 -0.37 5.91 15.76
CA MET A 695 -1.13 5.25 14.70
C MET A 695 -0.41 3.98 14.22
N THR A 696 -1.20 2.95 13.93
CA THR A 696 -0.73 1.64 13.45
C THR A 696 -1.22 1.38 12.02
N VAL A 697 -0.42 0.69 11.20
CA VAL A 697 -0.76 0.40 9.80
C VAL A 697 -1.69 -0.83 9.73
N GLY A 698 -3.01 -0.59 9.77
CA GLY A 698 -4.03 -1.62 9.58
C GLY A 698 -4.18 -2.64 10.73
N GLU A 699 -5.17 -3.55 10.63
CA GLU A 699 -5.52 -4.51 11.70
C GLU A 699 -4.70 -5.80 11.70
N ARG A 700 -3.87 -6.08 10.68
CA ARG A 700 -3.36 -7.44 10.42
C ARG A 700 -2.01 -7.81 11.05
N CYS A 701 -1.15 -6.88 11.43
CA CYS A 701 0.17 -7.22 12.02
C CYS A 701 0.66 -6.08 12.91
N ARG A 702 0.70 -6.28 14.24
CA ARG A 702 1.17 -5.26 15.19
C ARG A 702 2.70 -5.22 15.32
N SER A 703 3.41 -6.29 14.94
CA SER A 703 4.87 -6.38 15.09
C SER A 703 5.64 -5.61 14.02
N ASP A 704 4.95 -5.18 12.98
CA ASP A 704 5.53 -4.59 11.81
C ASP A 704 4.83 -3.24 11.61
N TRP A 705 5.48 -2.20 12.17
CA TRP A 705 5.41 -0.79 11.77
C TRP A 705 4.29 0.08 12.38
N LEU A 706 4.66 0.90 13.37
CA LEU A 706 4.00 2.20 13.57
C LEU A 706 3.94 2.92 12.20
N LEU A 707 2.88 3.69 11.97
CA LEU A 707 2.69 4.46 10.73
C LEU A 707 3.95 5.26 10.36
N VAL A 708 4.57 5.88 11.37
CA VAL A 708 5.81 6.66 11.21
C VAL A 708 7.00 5.79 10.80
N ALA A 709 7.12 4.57 11.33
CA ALA A 709 8.21 3.67 10.98
C ALA A 709 8.08 3.18 9.52
N ASP A 710 6.87 2.81 9.08
CA ASP A 710 6.68 2.41 7.67
C ASP A 710 6.87 3.59 6.72
N PHE A 711 6.34 4.76 7.07
CA PHE A 711 6.59 6.00 6.33
C PHE A 711 8.09 6.24 6.17
N LEU A 712 8.85 6.16 7.27
CA LEU A 712 10.30 6.35 7.26
C LEU A 712 11.03 5.37 6.34
N ARG A 713 10.62 4.10 6.30
CA ARG A 713 11.21 3.12 5.37
C ARG A 713 10.98 3.50 3.92
N LYS A 714 9.73 3.85 3.55
CA LYS A 714 9.43 4.25 2.17
C LYS A 714 10.13 5.57 1.79
N PHE A 715 10.20 6.50 2.75
CA PHE A 715 10.80 7.82 2.55
C PHE A 715 12.32 7.76 2.41
N THR A 716 12.99 6.91 3.18
CA THR A 716 14.46 6.75 3.15
C THR A 716 14.95 5.69 2.16
N GLY A 717 14.05 4.89 1.58
CA GLY A 717 14.38 3.87 0.58
C GLY A 717 14.76 4.43 -0.79
N PRO A 718 15.28 3.59 -1.71
CA PRO A 718 15.86 4.00 -2.99
C PRO A 718 14.88 4.73 -3.93
N SER A 719 13.57 4.47 -3.82
CA SER A 719 12.52 5.19 -4.57
C SER A 719 12.20 6.58 -4.01
N GLY A 720 12.43 6.81 -2.71
CA GLY A 720 12.18 8.08 -2.01
C GLY A 720 13.42 8.98 -1.88
N ALA A 721 14.61 8.40 -2.04
CA ALA A 721 15.90 9.08 -1.91
C ALA A 721 16.06 10.33 -2.82
N GLY A 722 15.34 10.41 -3.95
CA GLY A 722 15.32 11.59 -4.81
C GLY A 722 14.77 12.87 -4.15
N ASN A 723 13.99 12.73 -3.06
CA ASN A 723 13.45 13.86 -2.29
C ASN A 723 14.46 14.41 -1.25
N LEU A 724 15.48 13.64 -0.91
CA LEU A 724 16.57 14.02 0.00
C LEU A 724 17.73 14.58 -0.84
N LYS A 725 17.60 15.82 -1.32
CA LYS A 725 18.68 16.48 -2.10
C LYS A 725 19.90 16.75 -1.20
N ILE A 726 20.94 15.95 -1.40
CA ILE A 726 22.20 16.01 -0.65
C ILE A 726 23.40 16.03 -1.57
N LYS A 727 24.33 16.95 -1.33
CA LYS A 727 25.70 16.82 -1.81
C LYS A 727 26.48 15.98 -0.80
N THR A 728 27.06 14.88 -1.25
CA THR A 728 28.03 14.08 -0.51
C THR A 728 29.30 14.92 -0.34
N GLY A 729 29.50 15.48 0.84
CA GLY A 729 30.82 15.95 1.27
C GLY A 729 31.51 14.83 2.03
N ASP A 730 32.77 14.56 1.68
CA ASP A 730 33.68 13.64 2.38
C ASP A 730 33.97 14.12 3.81
N VAL A 731 33.06 13.92 4.79
CA VAL A 731 33.44 13.98 6.21
C VAL A 731 32.51 13.12 7.08
N ASP A 732 33.13 12.17 7.78
CA ASP A 732 32.70 11.39 8.95
C ASP A 732 31.49 10.44 8.82
N PHE A 733 31.82 9.14 8.81
CA PHE A 733 30.90 8.01 8.88
C PHE A 733 29.71 8.27 9.83
N HIS A 734 28.52 8.13 9.27
CA HIS A 734 27.21 8.37 9.87
C HIS A 734 26.97 7.50 11.11
N HIS A 735 27.20 8.06 12.31
CA HIS A 735 26.79 7.43 13.56
C HIS A 735 25.27 7.59 13.71
N PHE A 736 24.52 6.48 13.76
CA PHE A 736 23.06 6.46 13.78
C PHE A 736 22.43 7.39 14.84
N GLY A 737 23.04 7.52 16.02
CA GLY A 737 22.54 8.40 17.08
C GLY A 737 22.38 9.87 16.66
N LYS A 738 23.30 10.41 15.85
CA LYS A 738 23.19 11.79 15.32
C LYS A 738 22.13 11.86 14.21
N PHE A 739 22.10 10.87 13.33
CA PHE A 739 21.13 10.78 12.24
C PHE A 739 19.68 10.77 12.75
N VAL A 740 19.40 10.03 13.83
CA VAL A 740 18.05 9.98 14.43
C VAL A 740 17.57 11.36 14.90
N VAL A 741 18.47 12.18 15.47
CA VAL A 741 18.14 13.54 15.92
C VAL A 741 17.84 14.46 14.73
N ASP A 742 18.68 14.42 13.69
CA ASP A 742 18.47 15.20 12.46
C ASP A 742 17.16 14.81 11.76
N LEU A 743 16.89 13.50 11.68
CA LEU A 743 15.66 12.96 11.09
C LEU A 743 14.43 13.31 11.91
N TYR A 744 14.51 13.31 13.24
CA TYR A 744 13.44 13.80 14.12
C TYR A 744 13.05 15.25 13.79
N VAL A 745 14.03 16.16 13.68
CA VAL A 745 13.76 17.58 13.35
C VAL A 745 13.10 17.71 11.96
N HIS A 746 13.52 16.90 11.00
CA HIS A 746 12.93 16.87 9.66
C HIS A 746 11.47 16.38 9.70
N LEU A 747 11.21 15.25 10.36
CA LEU A 747 9.86 14.71 10.54
C LEU A 747 8.94 15.69 11.27
N LEU A 748 9.46 16.33 12.32
CA LEU A 748 8.71 17.30 13.11
C LEU A 748 8.21 18.46 12.25
N LYS A 749 9.07 18.98 11.35
CA LYS A 749 8.70 20.02 10.37
C LYS A 749 7.74 19.51 9.29
N MET A 750 7.94 18.29 8.81
CA MET A 750 7.14 17.67 7.76
C MET A 750 5.70 17.39 8.22
N PHE A 751 5.56 16.84 9.43
CA PHE A 751 4.27 16.54 10.04
C PHE A 751 3.71 17.72 10.82
N TRP A 752 4.36 18.90 10.79
CA TRP A 752 3.89 20.05 11.54
C TRP A 752 2.50 20.51 11.06
N PRO A 753 1.47 20.56 11.93
CA PRO A 753 0.10 20.85 11.50
C PRO A 753 -0.14 22.29 11.03
N CYS A 754 0.68 23.26 11.43
CA CYS A 754 0.40 24.68 11.17
C CYS A 754 1.34 25.33 10.15
N GLY A 755 2.36 24.61 9.66
CA GLY A 755 3.34 25.11 8.69
C GLY A 755 2.94 24.88 7.22
N GLY A 756 3.75 25.37 6.29
CA GLY A 756 3.51 25.26 4.83
C GLY A 756 3.39 23.84 4.27
N GLY A 757 3.76 22.80 5.04
CA GLY A 757 3.64 21.38 4.66
C GLY A 757 2.39 20.64 5.19
N GLY A 758 1.71 21.18 6.19
CA GLY A 758 0.36 20.80 6.65
C GLY A 758 0.02 19.31 6.86
N CYS A 759 0.92 18.46 7.36
CA CYS A 759 0.77 16.99 7.43
C CYS A 759 0.47 16.32 6.07
N LEU A 760 0.60 17.04 4.95
CA LEU A 760 0.05 16.60 3.67
C LEU A 760 0.83 15.41 3.10
N GLN A 761 2.15 15.35 3.31
CA GLN A 761 2.95 14.18 2.90
C GLN A 761 2.51 12.89 3.61
N LEU A 762 2.07 13.00 4.86
CA LEU A 762 1.48 11.88 5.59
C LEU A 762 0.11 11.49 5.01
N VAL A 763 -0.71 12.48 4.63
CA VAL A 763 -2.02 12.24 4.00
C VAL A 763 -1.87 11.49 2.67
N ASP A 764 -0.91 11.90 1.82
CA ASP A 764 -0.61 11.22 0.56
C ASP A 764 -0.24 9.75 0.81
N TYR A 765 0.66 9.52 1.75
CA TYR A 765 1.08 8.18 2.15
C TYR A 765 -0.08 7.35 2.73
N LEU A 766 -0.96 7.92 3.55
CA LEU A 766 -2.14 7.23 4.07
C LEU A 766 -3.14 6.85 2.96
N LEU A 767 -3.32 7.73 1.96
CA LEU A 767 -4.18 7.49 0.80
C LEU A 767 -3.64 6.37 -0.09
N GLU A 768 -2.33 6.30 -0.30
CA GLU A 768 -1.65 5.21 -1.03
C GLU A 768 -1.84 3.85 -0.34
N ASN A 769 -1.73 3.83 0.99
CA ASN A 769 -1.91 2.62 1.81
C ASN A 769 -3.38 2.27 2.12
N ARG A 770 -4.34 2.98 1.49
CA ARG A 770 -5.80 2.75 1.66
C ARG A 770 -6.34 2.97 3.08
N MET A 771 -5.67 3.80 3.87
CA MET A 771 -6.03 4.12 5.26
C MET A 771 -7.00 5.31 5.33
N TYR A 772 -8.18 5.17 4.70
CA TYR A 772 -9.12 6.29 4.50
C TYR A 772 -9.72 6.84 5.81
N ALA A 773 -9.98 5.98 6.78
CA ALA A 773 -10.49 6.39 8.10
C ALA A 773 -9.45 7.22 8.87
N ASP A 774 -8.16 6.90 8.74
CA ASP A 774 -7.06 7.63 9.37
C ASP A 774 -6.86 9.00 8.74
N VAL A 775 -6.99 9.11 7.40
CA VAL A 775 -6.99 10.41 6.71
C VAL A 775 -8.09 11.32 7.25
N ARG A 776 -9.32 10.79 7.39
CA ARG A 776 -10.45 11.57 7.92
C ARG A 776 -10.18 12.07 9.34
N ARG A 777 -9.74 11.19 10.24
CA ARG A 777 -9.41 11.56 11.62
C ARG A 777 -8.29 12.59 11.69
N LEU A 778 -7.23 12.42 10.89
CA LEU A 778 -6.12 13.36 10.82
C LEU A 778 -6.56 14.74 10.32
N VAL A 779 -7.35 14.79 9.24
CA VAL A 779 -7.84 16.05 8.66
C VAL A 779 -8.78 16.76 9.63
N GLU A 780 -9.71 16.04 10.26
CA GLU A 780 -10.64 16.57 11.26
C GLU A 780 -9.89 17.21 12.43
N SER A 781 -8.92 16.50 13.02
CA SER A 781 -8.10 17.02 14.12
C SER A 781 -7.23 18.20 13.68
N ALA A 782 -6.60 18.13 12.51
CA ALA A 782 -5.71 19.18 12.03
C ALA A 782 -6.46 20.47 11.64
N ASN A 783 -7.69 20.37 11.14
CA ASN A 783 -8.49 21.54 10.73
C ASN A 783 -9.13 22.30 11.90
N ARG A 784 -9.28 21.64 13.07
CA ARG A 784 -9.68 22.27 14.33
C ARG A 784 -8.64 23.26 14.87
N MET A 785 -7.40 23.21 14.37
CA MET A 785 -6.33 24.10 14.83
C MET A 785 -6.57 25.56 14.37
N PRO A 786 -6.33 26.56 15.24
CA PRO A 786 -6.68 27.96 14.98
C PRO A 786 -5.79 28.65 13.93
N THR A 787 -4.57 28.18 13.68
CA THR A 787 -3.57 28.87 12.84
C THR A 787 -3.35 28.28 11.45
N SER A 788 -4.10 27.25 11.04
CA SER A 788 -4.00 26.75 9.67
C SER A 788 -4.58 27.78 8.69
N THR A 789 -3.83 28.15 7.66
CA THR A 789 -4.33 29.06 6.62
C THR A 789 -5.56 28.47 5.95
N ALA A 790 -6.47 29.34 5.48
CA ALA A 790 -7.71 28.90 4.81
C ALA A 790 -7.42 27.97 3.63
N ALA A 791 -6.37 28.26 2.85
CA ALA A 791 -5.93 27.43 1.74
C ALA A 791 -5.46 26.02 2.18
N VAL A 792 -4.70 25.90 3.27
CA VAL A 792 -4.25 24.60 3.79
C VAL A 792 -5.42 23.80 4.38
N LYS A 793 -6.36 24.47 5.07
CA LYS A 793 -7.59 23.82 5.56
C LYS A 793 -8.41 23.24 4.40
N ALA A 794 -8.65 24.06 3.37
CA ALA A 794 -9.41 23.66 2.19
C ALA A 794 -8.71 22.53 1.40
N LEU A 795 -7.38 22.57 1.30
CA LEU A 795 -6.60 21.50 0.69
C LEU A 795 -6.70 20.17 1.46
N ARG A 796 -6.72 20.21 2.80
CA ARG A 796 -6.96 19.00 3.61
C ARG A 796 -8.37 18.43 3.39
N ILE A 797 -9.38 19.29 3.30
CA ILE A 797 -10.76 18.89 2.99
C ILE A 797 -10.83 18.25 1.60
N TYR A 798 -10.04 18.74 0.63
CA TYR A 798 -9.92 18.08 -0.68
C TYR A 798 -9.40 16.64 -0.56
N TYR A 799 -8.32 16.41 0.20
CA TYR A 799 -7.82 15.04 0.41
C TYR A 799 -8.78 14.17 1.22
N GLU A 800 -9.54 14.75 2.15
CA GLU A 800 -10.62 14.06 2.84
C GLU A 800 -11.75 13.65 1.89
N ALA A 801 -12.08 14.49 0.91
CA ALA A 801 -13.03 14.17 -0.14
C ALA A 801 -12.54 13.01 -1.02
N VAL A 802 -11.25 13.00 -1.38
CA VAL A 802 -10.62 11.87 -2.08
C VAL A 802 -10.68 10.58 -1.24
N ALA A 803 -10.46 10.67 0.08
CA ALA A 803 -10.59 9.54 0.98
C ALA A 803 -12.04 9.00 1.03
N CYS A 804 -13.04 9.87 1.14
CA CYS A 804 -14.46 9.50 1.09
C CYS A 804 -14.83 8.85 -0.26
N LEU A 805 -14.32 9.37 -1.38
CA LEU A 805 -14.56 8.80 -2.70
C LEU A 805 -14.00 7.38 -2.82
N ARG A 806 -12.75 7.16 -2.38
CA ARG A 806 -12.13 5.83 -2.37
C ARG A 806 -12.77 4.87 -1.36
N ALA A 807 -13.38 5.40 -0.30
CA ALA A 807 -14.19 4.63 0.65
C ALA A 807 -15.61 4.28 0.15
N LYS A 808 -15.97 4.66 -1.09
CA LYS A 808 -17.29 4.46 -1.71
C LYS A 808 -18.43 5.23 -1.03
N GLU A 809 -18.15 6.41 -0.50
CA GLU A 809 -19.14 7.35 0.07
C GLU A 809 -19.29 8.59 -0.85
N PRO A 810 -19.98 8.48 -2.00
CA PRO A 810 -19.94 9.51 -3.04
C PRO A 810 -20.61 10.82 -2.63
N GLN A 811 -21.69 10.79 -1.85
CA GLN A 811 -22.40 11.99 -1.40
C GLN A 811 -21.53 12.84 -0.46
N GLN A 812 -20.87 12.21 0.53
CA GLN A 812 -19.97 12.92 1.44
C GLN A 812 -18.73 13.45 0.70
N ALA A 813 -18.22 12.70 -0.28
CA ALA A 813 -17.10 13.17 -1.09
C ALA A 813 -17.49 14.43 -1.88
N TYR A 814 -18.67 14.45 -2.49
CA TYR A 814 -19.17 15.59 -3.27
C TYR A 814 -19.28 16.86 -2.43
N GLU A 815 -19.93 16.78 -1.26
CA GLU A 815 -20.09 17.91 -0.34
C GLU A 815 -18.73 18.47 0.13
N LYS A 816 -17.77 17.59 0.40
CA LYS A 816 -16.41 17.99 0.80
C LYS A 816 -15.62 18.60 -0.35
N PHE A 817 -15.75 18.11 -1.59
CA PHE A 817 -15.10 18.74 -2.74
C PHE A 817 -15.61 20.16 -2.97
N LEU A 818 -16.92 20.39 -2.85
CA LEU A 818 -17.49 21.74 -2.92
C LEU A 818 -16.98 22.64 -1.79
N THR A 819 -16.97 22.12 -0.56
CA THR A 819 -16.44 22.85 0.61
C THR A 819 -14.96 23.22 0.42
N ALA A 820 -14.17 22.32 -0.14
CA ALA A 820 -12.77 22.57 -0.47
C ALA A 820 -12.62 23.64 -1.57
N PHE A 821 -13.45 23.61 -2.62
CA PHE A 821 -13.41 24.62 -3.67
C PHE A 821 -13.73 26.02 -3.13
N ILE A 822 -14.78 26.16 -2.32
CA ILE A 822 -15.17 27.43 -1.70
C ILE A 822 -14.01 27.98 -0.86
N GLY A 823 -13.35 27.13 -0.07
CA GLY A 823 -12.19 27.54 0.74
C GLY A 823 -10.92 27.85 -0.06
N LEU A 824 -10.81 27.36 -1.30
CA LEU A 824 -9.68 27.62 -2.21
C LEU A 824 -9.93 28.78 -3.18
N ALA A 825 -11.16 29.27 -3.30
CA ALA A 825 -11.59 30.17 -4.37
C ALA A 825 -10.70 31.42 -4.55
N ASP A 826 -10.25 32.01 -3.43
CA ASP A 826 -9.44 33.24 -3.41
C ASP A 826 -7.93 32.97 -3.39
N ASN A 827 -7.50 31.75 -3.03
CA ASN A 827 -6.09 31.42 -2.76
C ASN A 827 -5.57 30.23 -3.59
N PHE A 828 -6.23 29.88 -4.70
CA PHE A 828 -5.94 28.69 -5.49
C PHE A 828 -4.48 28.63 -5.99
N HIS A 829 -3.88 29.77 -6.33
CA HIS A 829 -2.48 29.86 -6.76
C HIS A 829 -1.48 29.30 -5.72
N SER A 830 -1.81 29.39 -4.43
CA SER A 830 -0.95 28.87 -3.36
C SER A 830 -0.89 27.34 -3.30
N VAL A 831 -1.86 26.64 -3.91
CA VAL A 831 -1.98 25.17 -3.89
C VAL A 831 -1.85 24.51 -5.27
N GLN A 832 -1.84 25.31 -6.35
CA GLN A 832 -1.81 24.85 -7.74
C GLN A 832 -0.66 23.87 -8.03
N GLY A 833 0.55 24.16 -7.54
CA GLY A 833 1.71 23.29 -7.74
C GLY A 833 1.58 21.90 -7.11
N ARG A 834 0.70 21.73 -6.11
CA ARG A 834 0.45 20.44 -5.45
C ARG A 834 -0.74 19.69 -6.04
N LEU A 835 -1.81 20.40 -6.41
CA LEU A 835 -2.96 19.80 -7.09
C LEU A 835 -2.63 19.39 -8.53
N GLY A 836 -1.70 20.09 -9.18
CA GLY A 836 -1.29 19.82 -10.56
C GLY A 836 -2.26 20.37 -11.62
N PHE A 837 -3.27 21.14 -11.20
CA PHE A 837 -4.26 21.78 -12.07
C PHE A 837 -4.67 23.14 -11.51
N ASP A 838 -5.35 23.95 -12.32
CA ASP A 838 -5.80 25.32 -12.01
C ASP A 838 -7.26 25.38 -11.52
N LYS A 839 -7.72 26.59 -11.15
CA LYS A 839 -9.07 26.82 -10.59
C LYS A 839 -10.17 26.42 -11.57
N GLU A 840 -9.98 26.71 -12.85
CA GLU A 840 -10.95 26.39 -13.91
C GLU A 840 -11.04 24.87 -14.13
N SER A 841 -9.90 24.15 -14.07
CA SER A 841 -9.90 22.69 -14.22
C SER A 841 -10.24 21.93 -12.94
N PHE A 842 -10.56 22.60 -11.81
CA PHE A 842 -10.85 21.90 -10.55
C PHE A 842 -12.04 20.94 -10.70
N PHE A 843 -13.15 21.42 -11.25
CA PHE A 843 -14.36 20.63 -11.40
C PHE A 843 -14.23 19.53 -12.46
N THR A 844 -13.53 19.79 -13.56
CA THR A 844 -13.31 18.76 -14.61
C THR A 844 -12.43 17.62 -14.10
N ASN A 845 -11.34 17.94 -13.37
CA ASN A 845 -10.48 16.91 -12.78
C ASN A 845 -11.18 16.13 -11.66
N THR A 846 -11.96 16.81 -10.81
CA THR A 846 -12.74 16.12 -9.76
C THR A 846 -13.85 15.27 -10.34
N ALA A 847 -14.57 15.73 -11.37
CA ALA A 847 -15.58 14.93 -12.06
C ALA A 847 -14.96 13.68 -12.71
N ASP A 848 -13.75 13.77 -13.28
CA ASP A 848 -13.03 12.62 -13.82
C ASP A 848 -12.65 11.60 -12.72
N LEU A 849 -12.34 12.06 -11.50
CA LEU A 849 -12.14 11.16 -10.35
C LEU A 849 -13.41 10.40 -9.99
N PHE A 850 -14.58 11.05 -10.00
CA PHE A 850 -15.87 10.39 -9.76
C PHE A 850 -16.22 9.40 -10.88
N ASP A 851 -15.99 9.77 -12.14
CA ASP A 851 -16.22 8.91 -13.31
C ASP A 851 -15.37 7.62 -13.23
N LYS A 852 -14.06 7.77 -12.97
CA LYS A 852 -13.14 6.63 -12.77
C LYS A 852 -13.52 5.74 -11.58
N ALA A 853 -14.15 6.31 -10.56
CA ALA A 853 -14.65 5.57 -9.39
C ALA A 853 -16.01 4.88 -9.64
N GLY A 854 -16.66 5.13 -10.79
CA GLY A 854 -17.97 4.57 -11.14
C GLY A 854 -19.17 5.35 -10.62
N PHE A 855 -18.99 6.61 -10.20
CA PHE A 855 -20.03 7.46 -9.63
C PHE A 855 -20.43 8.60 -10.59
N GLY A 856 -21.04 8.23 -11.73
CA GLY A 856 -21.36 9.15 -12.82
C GLY A 856 -22.35 10.27 -12.45
N GLU A 857 -23.34 10.02 -11.60
CA GLU A 857 -24.34 11.03 -11.20
C GLU A 857 -23.71 12.22 -10.46
N GLN A 858 -22.81 11.96 -9.51
CA GLN A 858 -22.09 13.02 -8.79
C GLN A 858 -21.10 13.75 -9.70
N ALA A 859 -20.50 13.06 -10.68
CA ALA A 859 -19.67 13.70 -11.69
C ALA A 859 -20.48 14.71 -12.53
N ILE A 860 -21.71 14.36 -12.93
CA ILE A 860 -22.63 15.26 -13.64
C ILE A 860 -22.96 16.47 -12.77
N GLN A 861 -23.29 16.26 -11.49
CA GLN A 861 -23.58 17.36 -10.56
C GLN A 861 -22.41 18.34 -10.42
N LEU A 862 -21.18 17.86 -10.27
CA LEU A 862 -19.98 18.71 -10.22
C LEU A 862 -19.78 19.54 -11.49
N CYS A 863 -20.02 18.95 -12.67
CA CYS A 863 -19.93 19.69 -13.92
C CYS A 863 -21.05 20.75 -14.06
N LEU A 864 -22.25 20.49 -13.55
CA LEU A 864 -23.32 21.49 -13.53
C LEU A 864 -23.04 22.62 -12.54
N ASP A 865 -22.43 22.33 -11.39
CA ASP A 865 -22.04 23.35 -10.42
C ASP A 865 -20.86 24.18 -10.89
N HIS A 866 -19.95 23.62 -11.69
CA HIS A 866 -18.92 24.39 -12.40
C HIS A 866 -19.55 25.53 -13.22
N LEU A 867 -20.57 25.21 -14.03
CA LEU A 867 -21.28 26.20 -14.85
C LEU A 867 -21.95 27.28 -13.99
N ARG A 868 -22.47 26.90 -12.81
CA ARG A 868 -23.15 27.82 -11.88
C ARG A 868 -22.18 28.73 -11.12
N LEU A 869 -21.00 28.21 -10.76
CA LEU A 869 -20.08 28.88 -9.83
C LEU A 869 -18.97 29.67 -10.54
N LEU A 870 -18.52 29.23 -11.71
CA LEU A 870 -17.42 29.86 -12.45
C LEU A 870 -17.88 30.70 -13.64
N GLU A 871 -19.13 30.54 -14.09
CA GLU A 871 -19.69 31.23 -15.27
C GLU A 871 -18.81 31.10 -16.53
N THR A 872 -17.93 30.10 -16.59
CA THR A 872 -17.03 29.86 -17.72
C THR A 872 -17.52 28.68 -18.56
N ASP A 873 -17.74 28.94 -19.85
CA ASP A 873 -18.09 27.93 -20.85
C ASP A 873 -16.82 27.39 -21.52
N SER A 874 -16.29 26.27 -21.01
CA SER A 874 -15.16 25.57 -21.67
C SER A 874 -15.67 24.42 -22.55
N PRO A 875 -15.13 24.23 -23.77
CA PRO A 875 -15.50 23.12 -24.64
C PRO A 875 -15.13 21.76 -24.04
N ALA A 876 -14.10 21.70 -23.20
CA ALA A 876 -13.68 20.50 -22.47
C ALA A 876 -14.73 20.05 -21.44
N LEU A 877 -15.38 21.00 -20.76
CA LEU A 877 -16.47 20.69 -19.82
C LEU A 877 -17.70 20.14 -20.54
N TRP A 878 -18.11 20.76 -21.66
CA TRP A 878 -19.24 20.28 -22.45
C TRP A 878 -18.97 18.90 -23.07
N HIS A 879 -17.72 18.62 -23.50
CA HIS A 879 -17.28 17.28 -23.89
C HIS A 879 -17.40 16.26 -22.74
N MET A 880 -16.96 16.63 -21.53
CA MET A 880 -17.08 15.79 -20.33
C MET A 880 -18.54 15.49 -19.97
N LEU A 881 -19.41 16.52 -19.95
CA LEU A 881 -20.84 16.37 -19.69
C LEU A 881 -21.51 15.44 -20.72
N CYS A 882 -21.20 15.62 -22.01
CA CYS A 882 -21.71 14.74 -23.06
C CYS A 882 -21.30 13.28 -22.80
N ARG A 883 -20.02 13.03 -22.50
CA ARG A 883 -19.51 11.68 -22.16
C ARG A 883 -20.20 11.06 -20.94
N LEU A 884 -20.43 11.85 -19.89
CA LEU A 884 -21.08 11.41 -18.66
C LEU A 884 -22.57 11.10 -18.87
N TYR A 885 -23.32 11.97 -19.56
CA TYR A 885 -24.72 11.70 -19.90
C TYR A 885 -24.86 10.45 -20.78
N CYS A 886 -23.93 10.24 -21.72
CA CYS A 886 -23.86 9.00 -22.50
C CYS A 886 -23.56 7.76 -21.64
N ALA A 887 -22.96 7.91 -20.45
CA ALA A 887 -22.67 6.79 -19.55
C ALA A 887 -23.89 6.44 -18.67
N SER A 888 -24.66 7.46 -18.28
CA SER A 888 -25.89 7.33 -17.48
C SER A 888 -27.16 7.04 -18.32
N ASP A 889 -27.04 6.67 -19.60
CA ASP A 889 -28.17 6.43 -20.51
C ASP A 889 -29.11 7.65 -20.71
N ARG A 890 -28.61 8.87 -20.49
CA ARG A 890 -29.34 10.13 -20.62
C ARG A 890 -29.04 10.79 -21.98
N TYR A 891 -29.54 10.16 -23.05
CA TYR A 891 -29.14 10.51 -24.42
C TYR A 891 -29.65 11.88 -24.88
N ALA A 892 -30.83 12.31 -24.43
CA ALA A 892 -31.38 13.62 -24.78
C ALA A 892 -30.49 14.76 -24.23
N GLU A 893 -30.10 14.66 -22.96
CA GLU A 893 -29.21 15.61 -22.30
C GLU A 893 -27.78 15.56 -22.87
N ALA A 894 -27.32 14.38 -23.30
CA ALA A 894 -26.03 14.24 -24.00
C ALA A 894 -26.01 15.02 -25.33
N VAL A 895 -27.12 15.03 -26.06
CA VAL A 895 -27.26 15.81 -27.30
C VAL A 895 -27.30 17.31 -26.99
N GLU A 896 -28.03 17.73 -25.95
CA GLU A 896 -28.02 19.14 -25.51
C GLU A 896 -26.63 19.64 -25.12
N ALA A 897 -25.84 18.80 -24.45
CA ALA A 897 -24.44 19.11 -24.11
C ALA A 897 -23.56 19.18 -25.37
N ALA A 898 -23.74 18.28 -26.34
CA ALA A 898 -22.99 18.29 -27.59
C ALA A 898 -23.25 19.56 -28.42
N VAL A 899 -24.49 20.06 -28.44
CA VAL A 899 -24.87 21.29 -29.17
C VAL A 899 -24.09 22.52 -28.69
N LYS A 900 -23.65 22.54 -27.43
CA LYS A 900 -22.90 23.66 -26.84
C LYS A 900 -21.39 23.62 -27.12
N ILE A 901 -20.87 22.53 -27.70
CA ILE A 901 -19.45 22.41 -28.06
C ILE A 901 -19.18 23.19 -29.36
N GLN A 902 -18.43 24.29 -29.26
CA GLN A 902 -18.10 25.13 -30.43
C GLN A 902 -16.92 24.59 -31.26
N HIS A 903 -16.01 23.83 -30.65
CA HIS A 903 -14.80 23.32 -31.29
C HIS A 903 -15.09 22.00 -32.04
N GLN A 904 -14.95 22.03 -33.37
CA GLN A 904 -15.36 20.96 -34.29
C GLN A 904 -14.76 19.56 -34.01
N PRO A 905 -13.44 19.37 -33.79
CA PRO A 905 -12.93 18.02 -33.61
C PRO A 905 -13.35 17.40 -32.26
N THR A 906 -13.50 18.21 -31.19
CA THR A 906 -14.05 17.75 -29.91
C THR A 906 -15.55 17.43 -29.98
N LEU A 907 -16.27 18.10 -30.89
CA LEU A 907 -17.66 17.78 -31.18
C LEU A 907 -17.78 16.45 -31.94
N GLU A 908 -16.95 16.25 -32.97
CA GLU A 908 -16.88 14.98 -33.72
C GLU A 908 -16.58 13.79 -32.80
N ASP A 909 -15.58 13.91 -31.92
CA ASP A 909 -15.23 12.84 -30.97
C ASP A 909 -16.37 12.54 -29.99
N SER A 910 -17.03 13.58 -29.44
CA SER A 910 -18.19 13.42 -28.55
C SER A 910 -19.34 12.67 -29.24
N LEU A 911 -19.71 13.11 -30.45
CA LEU A 911 -20.80 12.53 -31.23
C LEU A 911 -20.47 11.10 -31.67
N THR A 912 -19.21 10.82 -32.00
CA THR A 912 -18.75 9.47 -32.37
C THR A 912 -18.93 8.50 -31.21
N ASN A 913 -18.53 8.91 -30.00
CA ASN A 913 -18.68 8.08 -28.81
C ASN A 913 -20.14 7.87 -28.42
N LEU A 914 -20.98 8.91 -28.54
CA LEU A 914 -22.43 8.83 -28.33
C LEU A 914 -23.08 7.83 -29.29
N VAL A 915 -22.82 7.97 -30.60
CA VAL A 915 -23.39 7.10 -31.64
C VAL A 915 -23.00 5.65 -31.43
N ARG A 916 -21.72 5.35 -31.17
CA ARG A 916 -21.25 3.98 -30.93
C ARG A 916 -21.97 3.34 -29.74
N ARG A 917 -22.05 4.02 -28.60
CA ARG A 917 -22.72 3.47 -27.41
C ARG A 917 -24.21 3.21 -27.61
N VAL A 918 -24.92 4.13 -28.26
CA VAL A 918 -26.35 3.98 -28.54
C VAL A 918 -26.60 2.78 -29.47
N VAL A 919 -25.72 2.60 -30.47
CA VAL A 919 -25.75 1.46 -31.38
C VAL A 919 -25.50 0.14 -30.65
N ASP A 920 -24.47 0.08 -29.80
CA ASP A 920 -24.14 -1.12 -29.02
C ASP A 920 -25.31 -1.58 -28.11
N ARG A 921 -26.15 -0.64 -27.66
CA ARG A 921 -27.34 -0.92 -26.85
C ARG A 921 -28.64 -1.13 -27.65
N GLY A 922 -28.60 -1.00 -28.98
CA GLY A 922 -29.77 -1.17 -29.84
C GLY A 922 -30.80 -0.04 -29.77
N LEU A 923 -30.46 1.13 -29.21
CA LEU A 923 -31.36 2.28 -29.01
C LEU A 923 -31.22 3.36 -30.10
N GLY A 924 -30.75 2.99 -31.30
CA GLY A 924 -30.48 3.93 -32.39
C GLY A 924 -31.67 4.81 -32.80
N SER A 925 -32.90 4.32 -32.63
CA SER A 925 -34.13 5.04 -32.99
C SER A 925 -34.40 6.27 -32.12
N GLU A 926 -34.02 6.25 -30.85
CA GLU A 926 -34.24 7.38 -29.93
C GLU A 926 -33.38 8.59 -30.32
N LEU A 927 -32.12 8.34 -30.69
CA LEU A 927 -31.18 9.38 -31.12
C LEU A 927 -31.61 10.05 -32.44
N CYS A 928 -32.28 9.30 -33.32
CA CYS A 928 -32.76 9.82 -34.60
C CYS A 928 -33.82 10.93 -34.43
N ASN A 929 -34.55 10.94 -33.32
CA ASN A 929 -35.61 11.91 -33.05
C ASN A 929 -35.10 13.17 -32.31
N CYS A 930 -33.84 13.16 -31.85
CA CYS A 930 -33.26 14.29 -31.11
C CYS A 930 -32.96 15.51 -32.00
N ASN A 931 -32.94 16.69 -31.39
CA ASN A 931 -32.64 17.94 -32.08
C ASN A 931 -31.17 18.36 -31.91
N PHE A 932 -30.37 18.19 -32.96
CA PHE A 932 -28.93 18.50 -32.96
C PHE A 932 -28.59 19.97 -33.30
N GLY A 933 -29.58 20.81 -33.65
CA GLY A 933 -29.35 22.23 -33.96
C GLY A 933 -28.14 22.48 -34.88
N PRO A 934 -27.13 23.29 -34.48
CA PRO A 934 -25.93 23.57 -35.28
C PRO A 934 -25.00 22.36 -35.48
N ALA A 935 -25.07 21.32 -34.63
CA ALA A 935 -24.25 20.11 -34.75
C ALA A 935 -24.83 19.07 -35.73
N GLU A 936 -26.00 19.33 -36.35
CA GLU A 936 -26.71 18.39 -37.23
C GLU A 936 -25.87 18.00 -38.45
N GLN A 937 -25.11 18.94 -39.04
CA GLN A 937 -24.24 18.64 -40.19
C GLN A 937 -23.11 17.68 -39.82
N THR A 938 -22.47 17.90 -38.67
CA THR A 938 -21.40 17.03 -38.15
C THR A 938 -21.93 15.65 -37.80
N PHE A 939 -23.14 15.55 -37.21
CA PHE A 939 -23.79 14.27 -36.90
C PHE A 939 -24.13 13.46 -38.17
N VAL A 940 -24.73 14.09 -39.18
CA VAL A 940 -25.04 13.42 -40.46
C VAL A 940 -23.75 12.98 -41.17
N GLY A 941 -22.74 13.84 -41.24
CA GLY A 941 -21.45 13.50 -41.84
C GLY A 941 -20.73 12.36 -41.11
N LEU A 942 -20.85 12.30 -39.79
CA LEU A 942 -20.34 11.20 -38.97
C LEU A 942 -21.07 9.88 -39.27
N LEU A 943 -22.41 9.87 -39.30
CA LEU A 943 -23.18 8.66 -39.64
C LEU A 943 -22.84 8.16 -41.04
N GLU A 944 -22.68 9.06 -42.03
CA GLU A 944 -22.21 8.69 -43.36
C GLU A 944 -20.81 8.05 -43.32
N LYS A 945 -19.87 8.62 -42.56
CA LYS A 945 -18.50 8.10 -42.42
C LYS A 945 -18.51 6.72 -41.75
N MET A 946 -19.31 6.53 -40.70
CA MET A 946 -19.45 5.26 -39.97
C MET A 946 -20.13 4.20 -40.84
N ALA A 947 -21.19 4.56 -41.58
CA ALA A 947 -21.85 3.67 -42.53
C ALA A 947 -20.89 3.23 -43.65
N ARG A 948 -20.06 4.15 -44.17
CA ARG A 948 -19.03 3.86 -45.18
C ARG A 948 -17.86 3.00 -44.67
N ALA A 949 -17.51 3.13 -43.39
CA ALA A 949 -16.45 2.35 -42.76
C ALA A 949 -16.86 0.89 -42.47
N ASN A 950 -18.15 0.67 -42.15
CA ASN A 950 -18.68 -0.67 -41.86
C ASN A 950 -19.10 -1.42 -43.12
N LYS A 951 -19.28 -2.75 -42.97
CA LYS A 951 -19.76 -3.62 -44.05
C LYS A 951 -21.17 -3.19 -44.47
N PRO A 952 -21.48 -3.22 -45.77
CA PRO A 952 -22.80 -2.80 -46.26
C PRO A 952 -23.95 -3.70 -45.78
N THR A 953 -23.63 -4.89 -45.25
CA THR A 953 -24.57 -5.83 -44.63
C THR A 953 -24.95 -5.47 -43.19
N ASP A 954 -24.25 -4.53 -42.56
CA ASP A 954 -24.62 -3.99 -41.25
C ASP A 954 -25.63 -2.85 -41.45
N ASP A 955 -26.90 -3.16 -41.20
CA ASP A 955 -28.01 -2.24 -41.43
C ASP A 955 -28.02 -1.06 -40.45
N THR A 956 -27.33 -1.18 -39.31
CA THR A 956 -27.51 -0.33 -38.14
C THR A 956 -27.32 1.18 -38.43
N TYR A 957 -26.21 1.55 -39.07
CA TYR A 957 -25.89 2.97 -39.32
C TYR A 957 -26.68 3.56 -40.48
N TYR A 958 -26.95 2.75 -41.52
CA TYR A 958 -27.77 3.18 -42.66
C TYR A 958 -29.23 3.39 -42.23
N ASP A 959 -29.76 2.52 -41.38
CA ASP A 959 -31.13 2.61 -40.88
C ASP A 959 -31.29 3.81 -39.94
N MET A 960 -30.31 4.08 -39.07
CA MET A 960 -30.30 5.31 -38.26
C MET A 960 -30.22 6.57 -39.13
N LEU A 961 -29.35 6.59 -40.13
CA LEU A 961 -29.21 7.73 -41.05
C LEU A 961 -30.52 7.97 -41.82
N PHE A 962 -31.15 6.90 -42.32
CA PHE A 962 -32.44 7.00 -43.00
C PHE A 962 -33.58 7.42 -42.06
N GLY A 963 -33.63 6.87 -40.84
CA GLY A 963 -34.60 7.24 -39.81
C GLY A 963 -34.51 8.72 -39.44
N HIS A 964 -33.30 9.23 -39.21
CA HIS A 964 -33.09 10.65 -38.91
C HIS A 964 -33.47 11.57 -40.07
N LEU A 965 -33.07 11.23 -41.31
CA LEU A 965 -33.36 12.04 -42.49
C LEU A 965 -34.84 12.04 -42.85
N THR A 966 -35.55 10.93 -42.65
CA THR A 966 -37.00 10.84 -42.84
C THR A 966 -37.77 11.63 -41.78
N PHE A 967 -37.37 11.55 -40.50
CA PHE A 967 -37.93 12.37 -39.43
C PHE A 967 -37.79 13.87 -39.70
N LYS A 968 -36.63 14.30 -40.23
CA LYS A 968 -36.37 15.70 -40.63
C LYS A 968 -36.96 16.10 -41.99
N MET A 969 -37.76 15.24 -42.61
CA MET A 969 -38.38 15.45 -43.93
C MET A 969 -37.38 15.67 -45.09
N LYS A 970 -36.12 15.25 -44.92
CA LYS A 970 -35.05 15.34 -45.94
C LYS A 970 -35.07 14.10 -46.84
N TYR A 971 -36.20 13.90 -47.52
CA TYR A 971 -36.50 12.70 -48.33
C TYR A 971 -35.51 12.41 -49.46
N ARG A 972 -34.96 13.46 -50.09
CA ARG A 972 -34.02 13.30 -51.21
C ARG A 972 -32.66 12.77 -50.77
N THR A 973 -32.13 13.26 -49.64
CA THR A 973 -30.88 12.77 -49.06
C THR A 973 -31.06 11.39 -48.44
N ALA A 974 -32.24 11.12 -47.86
CA ALA A 974 -32.60 9.77 -47.40
C ALA A 974 -32.60 8.75 -48.56
N ALA A 975 -33.17 9.13 -49.71
CA ALA A 975 -33.14 8.30 -50.91
C ALA A 975 -31.72 8.07 -51.44
N HIS A 976 -30.87 9.10 -51.43
CA HIS A 976 -29.46 8.98 -51.82
C HIS A 976 -28.69 8.01 -50.91
N CYS A 977 -28.87 8.12 -49.59
CA CYS A 977 -28.22 7.25 -48.60
C CYS A 977 -28.55 5.76 -48.83
N MET A 978 -29.83 5.42 -49.00
CA MET A 978 -30.25 4.03 -49.24
C MET A 978 -29.84 3.52 -50.62
N TYR A 979 -29.78 4.40 -51.63
CA TYR A 979 -29.24 4.05 -52.94
C TYR A 979 -27.73 3.77 -52.89
N GLU A 980 -26.97 4.56 -52.13
CA GLU A 980 -25.54 4.32 -51.88
C GLU A 980 -25.31 2.96 -51.21
N LYS A 981 -26.13 2.58 -50.20
CA LYS A 981 -26.09 1.26 -49.57
C LYS A 981 -26.30 0.14 -50.60
N ALA A 982 -27.32 0.28 -51.46
CA ALA A 982 -27.61 -0.70 -52.50
C ALA A 982 -26.44 -0.88 -53.47
N LYS A 983 -25.77 0.20 -53.88
CA LYS A 983 -24.60 0.14 -54.76
C LYS A 983 -23.36 -0.46 -54.09
N ARG A 984 -23.18 -0.23 -52.79
CA ARG A 984 -22.10 -0.89 -52.03
C ARG A 984 -22.35 -2.38 -51.84
N LEU A 985 -23.61 -2.79 -51.63
CA LEU A 985 -24.01 -4.22 -51.62
C LEU A 985 -23.77 -4.87 -53.00
N GLU A 986 -24.02 -4.16 -54.09
CA GLU A 986 -23.75 -4.64 -55.46
C GLU A 986 -22.25 -4.89 -55.72
N ALA A 987 -21.38 -4.08 -55.11
CA ALA A 987 -19.94 -4.14 -55.29
C ALA A 987 -19.26 -5.26 -54.48
N ASP A 988 -19.86 -5.71 -53.37
CA ASP A 988 -19.28 -6.69 -52.45
C ASP A 988 -19.43 -8.14 -52.99
N PRO A 989 -18.33 -8.84 -53.32
CA PRO A 989 -18.37 -10.17 -53.92
C PRO A 989 -18.68 -11.29 -52.92
N ALA A 990 -18.71 -11.04 -51.61
CA ALA A 990 -18.85 -12.09 -50.57
C ALA A 990 -20.27 -12.26 -50.02
N ALA A 991 -21.24 -11.47 -50.48
CA ALA A 991 -22.52 -11.31 -49.80
C ALA A 991 -23.68 -12.00 -50.54
N THR A 992 -24.27 -13.03 -49.92
CA THR A 992 -25.59 -13.58 -50.24
C THR A 992 -26.68 -12.60 -49.80
N THR A 993 -26.79 -11.43 -50.44
CA THR A 993 -27.58 -10.29 -49.92
C THR A 993 -28.43 -9.58 -50.96
N LEU A 994 -28.88 -10.27 -52.00
CA LEU A 994 -29.85 -9.72 -52.96
C LEU A 994 -31.12 -9.21 -52.23
N ASP A 995 -31.50 -9.85 -51.12
CA ASP A 995 -32.65 -9.45 -50.28
C ASP A 995 -32.43 -8.05 -49.69
N ALA A 996 -31.27 -7.81 -49.06
CA ALA A 996 -30.92 -6.53 -48.45
C ALA A 996 -30.74 -5.43 -49.51
N GLN A 997 -30.20 -5.77 -50.69
CA GLN A 997 -30.06 -4.84 -51.80
C GLN A 997 -31.43 -4.42 -52.36
N SER A 998 -32.35 -5.38 -52.54
CA SER A 998 -33.73 -5.14 -52.95
C SER A 998 -34.44 -4.23 -51.94
N ALA A 999 -34.36 -4.55 -50.64
CA ALA A 999 -34.95 -3.74 -49.58
C ALA A 999 -34.43 -2.29 -49.58
N ALA A 1000 -33.12 -2.10 -49.71
CA ALA A 1000 -32.50 -0.76 -49.77
C ALA A 1000 -32.98 0.06 -50.98
N LEU A 1001 -33.08 -0.56 -52.17
CA LEU A 1001 -33.62 0.11 -53.37
C LEU A 1001 -35.10 0.48 -53.21
N TYR A 1002 -35.91 -0.40 -52.61
CA TYR A 1002 -37.31 -0.09 -52.33
C TYR A 1002 -37.47 1.04 -51.30
N LEU A 1003 -36.65 1.08 -50.25
CA LEU A 1003 -36.63 2.18 -49.29
C LEU A 1003 -36.21 3.51 -49.96
N ALA A 1004 -35.22 3.48 -50.84
CA ALA A 1004 -34.80 4.64 -51.62
C ALA A 1004 -35.92 5.14 -52.56
N ALA A 1005 -36.61 4.24 -53.25
CA ALA A 1005 -37.75 4.59 -54.12
C ALA A 1005 -38.89 5.20 -53.32
N THR A 1006 -39.16 4.64 -52.14
CA THR A 1006 -40.22 5.09 -51.24
C THR A 1006 -39.92 6.49 -50.72
N ALA A 1007 -38.71 6.74 -50.21
CA ALA A 1007 -38.28 8.07 -49.78
C ALA A 1007 -38.35 9.09 -50.92
N LEU A 1008 -37.87 8.74 -52.12
CA LEU A 1008 -37.91 9.65 -53.27
C LEU A 1008 -39.33 9.97 -53.73
N ASN A 1009 -40.29 9.05 -53.53
CA ASN A 1009 -41.69 9.30 -53.84
C ASN A 1009 -42.34 10.35 -52.92
N PHE A 1010 -41.91 10.41 -51.65
CA PHE A 1010 -42.33 11.45 -50.70
C PHE A 1010 -41.67 12.82 -50.96
N ALA A 1011 -40.61 12.87 -51.76
CA ALA A 1011 -40.05 14.13 -52.22
C ALA A 1011 -41.05 14.87 -53.14
N ARG A 1012 -41.00 16.21 -53.11
CA ARG A 1012 -41.82 17.07 -53.99
C ARG A 1012 -41.62 16.65 -55.46
N PRO A 1013 -42.66 16.71 -56.31
CA PRO A 1013 -42.61 16.21 -57.70
C PRO A 1013 -41.42 16.74 -58.51
N GLN A 1014 -41.04 18.00 -58.30
CA GLN A 1014 -39.92 18.68 -58.97
C GLN A 1014 -38.53 18.13 -58.59
N PHE A 1015 -38.42 17.38 -57.49
CA PHE A 1015 -37.17 16.87 -56.93
C PHE A 1015 -37.13 15.33 -56.82
N ARG A 1016 -37.98 14.61 -57.58
CA ARG A 1016 -38.05 13.13 -57.61
C ARG A 1016 -36.93 12.48 -58.44
N TYR A 1017 -35.71 12.94 -58.22
CA TYR A 1017 -34.50 12.38 -58.81
C TYR A 1017 -33.34 12.51 -57.82
N LEU A 1018 -32.38 11.59 -57.89
CA LEU A 1018 -31.14 11.64 -57.14
C LEU A 1018 -29.94 11.71 -58.08
N TYR A 1019 -28.84 12.30 -57.61
CA TYR A 1019 -27.58 12.32 -58.33
C TYR A 1019 -26.64 11.33 -57.69
N PHE A 1020 -26.14 10.36 -58.45
CA PHE A 1020 -25.17 9.37 -58.00
C PHE A 1020 -24.17 9.14 -59.14
N ASP A 1021 -22.87 9.16 -58.86
CA ASP A 1021 -21.79 8.99 -59.86
C ASP A 1021 -21.96 9.80 -61.16
N LYS A 1022 -22.28 11.10 -61.01
CA LYS A 1022 -22.51 12.05 -62.11
C LYS A 1022 -23.70 11.72 -63.01
N GLN A 1023 -24.57 10.79 -62.62
CA GLN A 1023 -25.79 10.43 -63.33
C GLN A 1023 -27.04 10.84 -62.53
N SER A 1024 -28.07 11.32 -63.23
CA SER A 1024 -29.38 11.61 -62.63
C SER A 1024 -30.26 10.37 -62.71
N ILE A 1025 -30.60 9.81 -61.56
CA ILE A 1025 -31.46 8.63 -61.46
C ILE A 1025 -32.86 9.08 -61.05
N THR A 1026 -33.82 8.79 -61.91
CA THR A 1026 -35.24 9.09 -61.70
C THR A 1026 -35.92 8.00 -60.87
N LEU A 1027 -37.06 8.33 -60.24
CA LEU A 1027 -37.87 7.34 -59.51
C LEU A 1027 -38.26 6.13 -60.36
N ARG A 1028 -38.47 6.31 -61.67
CA ARG A 1028 -38.78 5.20 -62.59
C ARG A 1028 -37.61 4.25 -62.74
N GLN A 1029 -36.41 4.79 -62.98
CA GLN A 1029 -35.19 3.99 -63.11
C GLN A 1029 -34.87 3.23 -61.81
N LEU A 1030 -35.04 3.88 -60.66
CA LEU A 1030 -34.76 3.27 -59.37
C LEU A 1030 -35.73 2.12 -59.04
N ARG A 1031 -37.01 2.26 -59.42
CA ARG A 1031 -38.00 1.17 -59.31
C ARG A 1031 -37.72 0.02 -60.27
N ALA A 1032 -37.28 0.32 -61.49
CA ALA A 1032 -36.87 -0.71 -62.46
C ALA A 1032 -35.67 -1.50 -61.92
N GLU A 1033 -34.69 -0.81 -61.34
CA GLU A 1033 -33.51 -1.42 -60.73
C GLU A 1033 -33.87 -2.31 -59.52
N ALA A 1034 -34.76 -1.85 -58.63
CA ALA A 1034 -35.26 -2.65 -57.51
C ALA A 1034 -35.92 -3.95 -58.00
N LEU A 1035 -36.75 -3.85 -59.04
CA LEU A 1035 -37.42 -4.98 -59.67
C LEU A 1035 -36.44 -5.98 -60.30
N LEU A 1036 -35.36 -5.50 -60.92
CA LEU A 1036 -34.32 -6.35 -61.51
C LEU A 1036 -33.61 -7.20 -60.44
N VAL A 1037 -33.30 -6.59 -59.29
CA VAL A 1037 -32.64 -7.28 -58.16
C VAL A 1037 -33.59 -8.30 -57.53
N GLU A 1038 -34.86 -7.96 -57.34
CA GLU A 1038 -35.89 -8.90 -56.86
C GLU A 1038 -36.07 -10.10 -57.81
N CYS A 1039 -36.06 -9.84 -59.12
CA CYS A 1039 -36.11 -10.89 -60.14
C CYS A 1039 -34.87 -11.80 -60.07
N ALA A 1040 -33.68 -11.24 -59.87
CA ALA A 1040 -32.46 -12.01 -59.73
C ALA A 1040 -32.44 -12.87 -58.47
N LEU A 1041 -33.05 -12.39 -57.38
CA LEU A 1041 -33.17 -13.13 -56.12
C LEU A 1041 -33.93 -14.44 -56.28
N GLN A 1042 -35.06 -14.40 -56.99
CA GLN A 1042 -35.88 -15.57 -57.25
C GLN A 1042 -35.19 -16.59 -58.18
N VAL A 1043 -34.17 -16.12 -58.92
CA VAL A 1043 -33.40 -16.93 -59.86
C VAL A 1043 -32.17 -17.57 -59.22
N ALA A 1044 -31.57 -16.98 -58.18
CA ALA A 1044 -30.37 -17.51 -57.54
C ALA A 1044 -30.55 -18.98 -57.07
N ASN A 1045 -29.51 -19.81 -57.25
CA ASN A 1045 -29.33 -21.14 -56.65
C ASN A 1045 -28.14 -21.05 -55.69
N ASP A 1046 -28.11 -21.84 -54.60
CA ASP A 1046 -27.15 -21.76 -53.47
C ASP A 1046 -25.64 -21.70 -53.80
N ASN A 1047 -25.22 -21.88 -55.06
CA ASN A 1047 -23.80 -22.01 -55.45
C ASN A 1047 -23.30 -21.06 -56.56
N GLU A 1048 -24.08 -20.10 -57.08
CA GLU A 1048 -23.58 -19.15 -58.09
C GLU A 1048 -23.72 -17.68 -57.65
N HIS A 1049 -22.58 -17.00 -57.49
CA HIS A 1049 -22.48 -15.56 -57.29
C HIS A 1049 -22.85 -14.81 -58.59
N CYS A 1050 -24.13 -14.72 -58.91
CA CYS A 1050 -24.61 -13.93 -60.04
C CYS A 1050 -24.79 -12.47 -59.61
N LYS A 1051 -23.85 -11.59 -60.02
CA LYS A 1051 -24.08 -10.15 -60.04
C LYS A 1051 -25.26 -9.85 -60.99
N PRO A 1052 -26.36 -9.22 -60.52
CA PRO A 1052 -27.55 -9.01 -61.33
C PRO A 1052 -27.41 -7.74 -62.18
N THR A 1053 -26.48 -7.72 -63.12
CA THR A 1053 -26.27 -6.54 -63.99
C THR A 1053 -26.86 -6.70 -65.38
N ASN A 1054 -27.29 -7.90 -65.78
CA ASN A 1054 -27.82 -8.12 -67.12
C ASN A 1054 -29.33 -8.50 -67.10
N PRO A 1055 -30.24 -7.57 -67.42
CA PRO A 1055 -31.68 -7.83 -67.47
C PRO A 1055 -32.06 -8.96 -68.46
N ASP A 1056 -31.34 -9.12 -69.58
CA ASP A 1056 -31.59 -10.20 -70.55
C ASP A 1056 -31.29 -11.59 -69.95
N ARG A 1057 -30.20 -11.71 -69.20
CA ARG A 1057 -29.77 -12.98 -68.60
C ARG A 1057 -30.72 -13.41 -67.47
N THR A 1058 -31.09 -12.47 -66.61
CA THR A 1058 -32.03 -12.73 -65.51
C THR A 1058 -33.41 -13.10 -66.05
N PHE A 1059 -33.84 -12.44 -67.13
CA PHE A 1059 -35.07 -12.75 -67.83
C PHE A 1059 -35.09 -14.18 -68.39
N ASP A 1060 -34.04 -14.60 -69.10
CA ASP A 1060 -33.94 -15.96 -69.64
C ASP A 1060 -33.93 -17.02 -68.52
N GLN A 1061 -33.31 -16.74 -67.38
CA GLN A 1061 -33.29 -17.65 -66.23
C GLN A 1061 -34.64 -17.72 -65.48
N LEU A 1062 -35.36 -16.61 -65.33
CA LEU A 1062 -36.73 -16.59 -64.77
C LEU A 1062 -37.69 -17.46 -65.60
N LEU A 1063 -37.55 -17.39 -66.92
CA LEU A 1063 -38.32 -18.20 -67.85
C LEU A 1063 -38.04 -19.70 -67.67
N GLN A 1064 -36.77 -20.08 -67.47
CA GLN A 1064 -36.40 -21.47 -67.18
C GLN A 1064 -36.97 -21.98 -65.84
N LYS A 1065 -37.02 -21.14 -64.81
CA LYS A 1065 -37.61 -21.49 -63.49
C LYS A 1065 -39.14 -21.40 -63.43
N GLY A 1066 -39.80 -20.90 -64.48
CA GLY A 1066 -41.26 -20.81 -64.56
C GLY A 1066 -41.89 -19.65 -63.78
N GLN A 1067 -41.11 -18.62 -63.39
CA GLN A 1067 -41.61 -17.44 -62.70
C GLN A 1067 -42.12 -16.36 -63.68
N LEU A 1068 -43.30 -16.59 -64.23
CA LEU A 1068 -43.85 -15.84 -65.36
C LEU A 1068 -44.32 -14.41 -65.01
N ASP A 1069 -44.83 -14.17 -63.80
CA ASP A 1069 -45.32 -12.82 -63.41
C ASP A 1069 -44.18 -11.81 -63.25
N LEU A 1070 -43.05 -12.25 -62.70
CA LEU A 1070 -41.88 -11.39 -62.52
C LEU A 1070 -41.19 -11.12 -63.86
N ALA A 1071 -41.15 -12.11 -64.76
CA ALA A 1071 -40.67 -11.94 -66.12
C ALA A 1071 -41.52 -10.91 -66.91
N GLU A 1072 -42.85 -10.92 -66.77
CA GLU A 1072 -43.74 -9.92 -67.39
C GLU A 1072 -43.47 -8.50 -66.83
N LYS A 1073 -43.30 -8.37 -65.52
CA LYS A 1073 -42.99 -7.07 -64.89
C LYS A 1073 -41.62 -6.55 -65.35
N LEU A 1074 -40.62 -7.42 -65.44
CA LEU A 1074 -39.27 -7.09 -65.90
C LEU A 1074 -39.28 -6.64 -67.38
N CYS A 1075 -40.04 -7.32 -68.24
CA CYS A 1075 -40.27 -6.93 -69.63
C CYS A 1075 -40.81 -5.51 -69.76
N LYS A 1076 -41.79 -5.14 -68.93
CA LYS A 1076 -42.37 -3.79 -68.94
C LYS A 1076 -41.42 -2.72 -68.42
N ALA A 1077 -40.53 -3.07 -67.49
CA ALA A 1077 -39.59 -2.13 -66.88
C ALA A 1077 -38.36 -1.85 -67.76
N TYR A 1078 -37.90 -2.84 -68.55
CA TYR A 1078 -36.68 -2.78 -69.36
C TYR A 1078 -36.90 -2.94 -70.87
N GLU A 1079 -38.16 -2.99 -71.33
CA GLU A 1079 -38.53 -3.15 -72.76
C GLU A 1079 -37.99 -4.44 -73.41
N LEU A 1080 -37.99 -5.55 -72.68
CA LEU A 1080 -37.48 -6.86 -73.15
C LEU A 1080 -38.49 -7.63 -74.02
N PRO A 1081 -38.05 -8.55 -74.91
CA PRO A 1081 -38.92 -9.25 -75.85
C PRO A 1081 -39.94 -10.17 -75.18
N MET A 1082 -41.20 -9.74 -75.17
CA MET A 1082 -42.35 -10.43 -74.55
C MET A 1082 -42.67 -11.78 -75.22
N GLU A 1083 -42.26 -11.97 -76.48
CA GLU A 1083 -42.42 -13.19 -77.28
C GLU A 1083 -41.83 -14.43 -76.60
N LYS A 1084 -40.67 -14.27 -75.92
CA LYS A 1084 -40.02 -15.35 -75.19
C LYS A 1084 -40.90 -15.83 -74.02
N VAL A 1085 -41.61 -14.93 -73.32
CA VAL A 1085 -42.53 -15.30 -72.24
C VAL A 1085 -43.68 -16.13 -72.78
N ALA A 1086 -44.31 -15.69 -73.87
CA ALA A 1086 -45.42 -16.38 -74.52
C ALA A 1086 -45.03 -17.80 -74.97
N SER A 1087 -43.82 -17.95 -75.52
CA SER A 1087 -43.31 -19.27 -75.93
C SER A 1087 -43.17 -20.27 -74.77
N VAL A 1088 -42.70 -19.80 -73.61
CA VAL A 1088 -42.50 -20.66 -72.43
C VAL A 1088 -43.83 -20.98 -71.74
N VAL A 1089 -44.75 -20.02 -71.65
CA VAL A 1089 -46.12 -20.24 -71.11
C VAL A 1089 -46.84 -21.31 -71.92
N ALA A 1090 -46.72 -21.24 -73.25
CA ALA A 1090 -47.30 -22.22 -74.17
C ALA A 1090 -46.68 -23.61 -73.98
N LEU A 1091 -45.35 -23.71 -73.94
CA LEU A 1091 -44.63 -24.98 -73.71
C LEU A 1091 -44.99 -25.66 -72.37
N ASN A 1092 -45.27 -24.87 -71.33
CA ASN A 1092 -45.69 -25.38 -70.02
C ASN A 1092 -47.19 -25.75 -69.94
N GLY A 1093 -47.97 -25.49 -71.00
CA GLY A 1093 -49.40 -25.84 -71.06
C GLY A 1093 -50.31 -24.97 -70.19
N ALA A 1094 -49.85 -23.78 -69.78
CA ALA A 1094 -50.60 -22.86 -68.92
C ALA A 1094 -51.55 -21.96 -69.72
N TRP A 1095 -52.58 -22.56 -70.32
CA TRP A 1095 -53.45 -21.91 -71.32
C TRP A 1095 -54.22 -20.68 -70.82
N ASP A 1096 -54.75 -20.72 -69.60
CA ASP A 1096 -55.48 -19.58 -69.02
C ASP A 1096 -54.56 -18.37 -68.80
N ARG A 1097 -53.29 -18.63 -68.47
CA ARG A 1097 -52.26 -17.61 -68.29
C ARG A 1097 -51.88 -16.98 -69.63
N LEU A 1098 -51.77 -17.80 -70.68
CA LEU A 1098 -51.47 -17.33 -72.03
C LEU A 1098 -52.60 -16.42 -72.55
N LYS A 1099 -53.87 -16.81 -72.34
CA LYS A 1099 -55.03 -15.95 -72.66
C LYS A 1099 -54.93 -14.59 -71.99
N GLN A 1100 -54.73 -14.57 -70.66
CA GLN A 1100 -54.58 -13.31 -69.93
C GLN A 1100 -53.40 -12.45 -70.40
N LEU A 1101 -52.27 -13.07 -70.74
CA LEU A 1101 -51.08 -12.36 -71.22
C LEU A 1101 -51.35 -11.67 -72.55
N VAL A 1102 -52.02 -12.38 -73.46
CA VAL A 1102 -52.37 -11.88 -74.78
C VAL A 1102 -53.45 -10.80 -74.70
N ASP A 1103 -54.47 -10.98 -73.84
CA ASP A 1103 -55.52 -9.99 -73.59
C ASP A 1103 -54.93 -8.67 -73.05
N ARG A 1104 -53.95 -8.74 -72.13
CA ARG A 1104 -53.28 -7.55 -71.57
C ARG A 1104 -52.36 -6.84 -72.55
N HIS A 1105 -51.94 -7.50 -73.62
CA HIS A 1105 -51.02 -6.98 -74.63
C HIS A 1105 -51.73 -6.76 -75.97
N ASP A 1106 -53.05 -6.52 -75.94
CA ASP A 1106 -53.88 -6.17 -77.10
C ASP A 1106 -53.76 -7.15 -78.28
N HIS A 1107 -53.71 -8.46 -78.00
CA HIS A 1107 -53.70 -9.52 -79.03
C HIS A 1107 -52.59 -9.39 -80.09
N LYS A 1108 -51.40 -8.91 -79.71
CA LYS A 1108 -50.26 -8.80 -80.64
C LYS A 1108 -49.93 -10.14 -81.34
N PRO A 1109 -49.86 -10.17 -82.68
CA PRO A 1109 -49.71 -11.41 -83.46
C PRO A 1109 -48.36 -12.11 -83.22
N GLU A 1110 -47.32 -11.34 -82.90
CA GLU A 1110 -45.98 -11.83 -82.51
C GLU A 1110 -46.02 -12.83 -81.34
N LEU A 1111 -46.94 -12.65 -80.39
CA LEU A 1111 -47.09 -13.50 -79.22
C LEU A 1111 -47.70 -14.86 -79.57
N TYR A 1112 -48.71 -14.86 -80.45
CA TYR A 1112 -49.33 -16.08 -80.96
C TYR A 1112 -48.36 -16.88 -81.82
N ASN A 1113 -47.60 -16.20 -82.69
CA ASN A 1113 -46.56 -16.82 -83.51
C ASN A 1113 -45.53 -17.55 -82.63
N ALA A 1114 -44.96 -16.86 -81.64
CA ALA A 1114 -43.97 -17.45 -80.73
C ALA A 1114 -44.53 -18.64 -79.92
N ALA A 1115 -45.77 -18.56 -79.46
CA ALA A 1115 -46.46 -19.64 -78.75
C ALA A 1115 -46.72 -20.87 -79.65
N CYS A 1116 -47.27 -20.68 -80.84
CA CYS A 1116 -47.52 -21.77 -81.79
C CYS A 1116 -46.21 -22.41 -82.29
N LYS A 1117 -45.24 -21.58 -82.67
CA LYS A 1117 -43.94 -22.03 -83.20
C LYS A 1117 -43.17 -22.86 -82.19
N SER A 1118 -43.21 -22.50 -80.91
CA SER A 1118 -42.53 -23.25 -79.85
C SER A 1118 -43.18 -24.62 -79.57
N LEU A 1119 -44.52 -24.73 -79.61
CA LEU A 1119 -45.24 -25.99 -79.48
C LEU A 1119 -44.96 -26.94 -80.65
N LEU A 1120 -45.05 -26.44 -81.87
CA LEU A 1120 -44.84 -27.20 -83.11
C LEU A 1120 -43.39 -27.70 -83.22
N ASN A 1121 -42.40 -26.88 -82.83
CA ASN A 1121 -40.99 -27.29 -82.77
C ASN A 1121 -40.73 -28.50 -81.87
N ARG A 1122 -41.54 -28.71 -80.82
CA ARG A 1122 -41.45 -29.87 -79.94
C ARG A 1122 -42.45 -30.99 -80.28
N LYS A 1123 -43.10 -30.91 -81.44
CA LYS A 1123 -44.16 -31.83 -81.89
C LYS A 1123 -45.28 -31.98 -80.86
N ARG A 1124 -45.60 -30.91 -80.13
CA ARG A 1124 -46.75 -30.89 -79.22
C ARG A 1124 -47.97 -30.38 -79.98
N PRO A 1125 -49.17 -30.97 -79.75
CA PRO A 1125 -50.38 -30.52 -80.42
C PRO A 1125 -50.72 -29.09 -80.00
N VAL A 1126 -51.05 -28.25 -80.97
CA VAL A 1126 -51.48 -26.87 -80.71
C VAL A 1126 -52.96 -26.88 -80.34
N PRO A 1127 -53.38 -26.28 -79.21
CA PRO A 1127 -54.78 -26.26 -78.83
C PRO A 1127 -55.66 -25.53 -79.86
N ALA A 1128 -56.84 -26.06 -80.13
CA ALA A 1128 -57.79 -25.49 -81.09
C ALA A 1128 -58.06 -24.00 -80.85
N TRP A 1129 -58.22 -23.58 -79.59
CA TRP A 1129 -58.48 -22.17 -79.26
C TRP A 1129 -57.33 -21.23 -79.67
N LEU A 1130 -56.07 -21.71 -79.64
CA LEU A 1130 -54.90 -20.91 -79.98
C LEU A 1130 -54.77 -20.76 -81.50
N VAL A 1131 -55.08 -21.83 -82.24
CA VAL A 1131 -55.22 -21.81 -83.70
C VAL A 1131 -56.35 -20.85 -84.10
N ASP A 1132 -57.49 -20.97 -83.43
CA ASP A 1132 -58.68 -20.14 -83.67
C ASP A 1132 -58.43 -18.67 -83.40
N GLN A 1133 -57.63 -18.31 -82.40
CA GLN A 1133 -57.31 -16.91 -82.10
C GLN A 1133 -56.17 -16.36 -82.96
N TYR A 1134 -55.19 -17.20 -83.33
CA TYR A 1134 -54.09 -16.75 -84.19
C TYR A 1134 -54.56 -16.49 -85.62
N LYS A 1135 -55.47 -17.33 -86.15
CA LYS A 1135 -56.09 -17.08 -87.47
C LYS A 1135 -56.98 -15.82 -87.48
N GLU A 1136 -57.48 -15.38 -86.33
CA GLU A 1136 -58.25 -14.14 -86.20
C GLU A 1136 -57.38 -12.89 -86.22
N THR A 1137 -56.14 -13.00 -85.75
CA THR A 1137 -55.23 -11.86 -85.62
C THR A 1137 -54.29 -11.70 -86.81
N GLU A 1138 -53.67 -12.79 -87.28
CA GLU A 1138 -52.77 -12.79 -88.44
C GLU A 1138 -52.89 -14.11 -89.23
N PRO A 1139 -53.89 -14.24 -90.12
CA PRO A 1139 -54.20 -15.49 -90.81
C PRO A 1139 -53.08 -15.96 -91.75
N VAL A 1140 -52.34 -15.03 -92.37
CA VAL A 1140 -51.24 -15.35 -93.30
C VAL A 1140 -50.05 -15.94 -92.55
N GLY A 1141 -49.60 -15.28 -91.48
CA GLY A 1141 -48.50 -15.77 -90.63
C GLY A 1141 -48.82 -17.12 -89.98
N ALA A 1142 -50.07 -17.30 -89.53
CA ALA A 1142 -50.55 -18.57 -89.00
C ALA A 1142 -50.54 -19.70 -90.04
N MET A 1143 -51.02 -19.43 -91.26
CA MET A 1143 -51.04 -20.40 -92.35
C MET A 1143 -49.63 -20.89 -92.71
N VAL A 1144 -48.68 -19.97 -92.88
CA VAL A 1144 -47.29 -20.30 -93.20
C VAL A 1144 -46.67 -21.15 -92.10
N LEU A 1145 -46.88 -20.76 -90.84
CA LEU A 1145 -46.33 -21.49 -89.71
C LEU A 1145 -46.89 -22.93 -89.64
N PHE A 1146 -48.20 -23.13 -89.75
CA PHE A 1146 -48.77 -24.49 -89.70
C PHE A 1146 -48.36 -25.35 -90.90
N LEU A 1147 -48.20 -24.73 -92.07
CA LEU A 1147 -47.70 -25.39 -93.28
C LEU A 1147 -46.27 -25.90 -93.10
N GLU A 1148 -45.36 -25.08 -92.57
CA GLU A 1148 -43.95 -25.44 -92.36
C GLU A 1148 -43.77 -26.67 -91.46
N TYR A 1149 -44.63 -26.84 -90.45
CA TYR A 1149 -44.55 -27.97 -89.51
C TYR A 1149 -45.45 -29.15 -89.89
N GLY A 1150 -46.17 -29.07 -91.01
CA GLY A 1150 -47.00 -30.16 -91.54
C GLY A 1150 -48.38 -30.32 -90.88
N GLU A 1151 -48.86 -29.33 -90.13
CA GLU A 1151 -50.23 -29.31 -89.57
C GLU A 1151 -51.21 -28.80 -90.63
N LEU A 1152 -51.50 -29.67 -91.60
CA LEU A 1152 -52.25 -29.33 -92.81
C LEU A 1152 -53.70 -28.89 -92.53
N GLU A 1153 -54.35 -29.46 -91.51
CA GLU A 1153 -55.73 -29.12 -91.16
C GLU A 1153 -55.84 -27.69 -90.60
N ALA A 1154 -54.94 -27.29 -89.71
CA ALA A 1154 -54.88 -25.93 -89.18
C ALA A 1154 -54.49 -24.90 -90.26
N ALA A 1155 -53.55 -25.26 -91.15
CA ALA A 1155 -53.16 -24.41 -92.28
C ALA A 1155 -54.32 -24.16 -93.26
N VAL A 1156 -55.11 -25.20 -93.57
CA VAL A 1156 -56.33 -25.06 -94.40
C VAL A 1156 -57.37 -24.20 -93.70
N GLN A 1157 -57.56 -24.35 -92.38
CA GLN A 1157 -58.50 -23.49 -91.64
C GLN A 1157 -58.08 -22.01 -91.67
N CYS A 1158 -56.78 -21.71 -91.58
CA CYS A 1158 -56.26 -20.35 -91.76
C CYS A 1158 -56.47 -19.85 -93.20
N ALA A 1159 -56.22 -20.69 -94.21
CA ALA A 1159 -56.42 -20.37 -95.62
C ALA A 1159 -57.89 -20.10 -95.96
N SER A 1160 -58.81 -20.96 -95.53
CA SER A 1160 -60.24 -20.80 -95.72
C SER A 1160 -60.74 -19.51 -95.09
N LYS A 1161 -60.24 -19.18 -93.89
CA LYS A 1161 -60.59 -17.92 -93.25
C LYS A 1161 -60.03 -16.72 -94.02
N LEU A 1162 -58.75 -16.74 -94.38
CA LEU A 1162 -58.13 -15.68 -95.17
C LEU A 1162 -58.92 -15.42 -96.47
N LEU A 1163 -59.29 -16.48 -97.19
CA LEU A 1163 -60.08 -16.38 -98.41
C LEU A 1163 -61.46 -15.76 -98.13
N ARG A 1164 -62.15 -16.15 -97.05
CA ARG A 1164 -63.42 -15.53 -96.68
C ARG A 1164 -63.29 -14.06 -96.29
N ASP A 1165 -62.29 -13.71 -95.49
CA ASP A 1165 -62.08 -12.33 -95.05
C ASP A 1165 -61.69 -11.46 -96.24
N ARG A 1166 -60.81 -11.94 -97.13
CA ARG A 1166 -60.45 -11.23 -98.37
C ARG A 1166 -61.60 -11.15 -99.38
N ALA A 1167 -62.48 -12.15 -99.44
CA ALA A 1167 -63.72 -12.07 -100.22
C ALA A 1167 -64.63 -10.95 -99.68
N GLN A 1168 -64.76 -10.83 -98.36
CA GLN A 1168 -65.59 -9.80 -97.71
C GLN A 1168 -64.97 -8.40 -97.83
N GLU A 1169 -63.65 -8.29 -97.69
CA GLU A 1169 -62.91 -7.02 -97.83
C GLU A 1169 -62.71 -6.57 -99.29
N LEU A 1170 -63.09 -7.40 -100.27
CA LEU A 1170 -62.90 -7.16 -101.71
C LEU A 1170 -61.44 -6.86 -102.09
N GLN A 1171 -60.47 -7.46 -101.38
CA GLN A 1171 -59.05 -7.31 -101.71
C GLN A 1171 -58.61 -8.45 -102.66
N PRO A 1172 -58.12 -8.13 -103.88
CA PRO A 1172 -57.73 -9.15 -104.87
C PRO A 1172 -56.34 -9.74 -104.63
N ILE A 1173 -55.57 -9.18 -103.68
CA ILE A 1173 -54.21 -9.62 -103.40
C ILE A 1173 -54.26 -10.79 -102.44
N LEU A 1174 -54.21 -11.99 -103.01
CA LEU A 1174 -53.97 -13.21 -102.27
C LEU A 1174 -52.46 -13.45 -102.10
N PRO A 1175 -52.03 -14.05 -100.98
CA PRO A 1175 -50.71 -14.64 -100.86
C PRO A 1175 -50.68 -15.93 -101.71
N ILE A 1176 -50.60 -15.73 -103.03
CA ILE A 1176 -50.73 -16.79 -104.05
C ILE A 1176 -49.68 -17.86 -103.82
N LEU A 1177 -48.45 -17.47 -103.47
CA LEU A 1177 -47.35 -18.41 -103.26
C LEU A 1177 -47.61 -19.35 -102.07
N GLU A 1178 -48.12 -18.83 -100.96
CA GLU A 1178 -48.41 -19.59 -99.75
C GLU A 1178 -49.63 -20.49 -99.92
N LEU A 1179 -50.66 -20.03 -100.63
CA LEU A 1179 -51.84 -20.83 -100.99
C LEU A 1179 -51.49 -21.93 -102.00
N ASP A 1180 -50.66 -21.63 -103.01
CA ASP A 1180 -50.15 -22.62 -103.95
C ASP A 1180 -49.29 -23.67 -103.24
N ASN A 1181 -48.43 -23.26 -102.32
CA ASN A 1181 -47.64 -24.19 -101.52
C ASN A 1181 -48.54 -25.13 -100.69
N LEU A 1182 -49.60 -24.60 -100.06
CA LEU A 1182 -50.59 -25.40 -99.35
C LEU A 1182 -51.32 -26.38 -100.28
N TYR A 1183 -51.76 -25.91 -101.45
CA TYR A 1183 -52.40 -26.74 -102.47
C TYR A 1183 -51.50 -27.90 -102.92
N VAL A 1184 -50.25 -27.60 -103.30
CA VAL A 1184 -49.28 -28.60 -103.78
C VAL A 1184 -48.95 -29.62 -102.69
N ILE A 1185 -48.83 -29.19 -101.43
CA ILE A 1185 -48.56 -30.11 -100.32
C ILE A 1185 -49.76 -31.01 -100.03
N LEU A 1186 -50.99 -30.48 -100.04
CA LEU A 1186 -52.22 -31.28 -99.86
C LEU A 1186 -52.40 -32.32 -100.97
N GLU A 1187 -52.14 -31.93 -102.22
CA GLU A 1187 -52.20 -32.82 -103.38
C GLU A 1187 -51.15 -33.94 -103.27
N ARG A 1188 -49.89 -33.60 -102.97
CA ARG A 1188 -48.81 -34.60 -102.82
C ARG A 1188 -49.00 -35.54 -101.63
N THR A 1189 -49.57 -35.07 -100.53
CA THR A 1189 -49.79 -35.88 -99.33
C THR A 1189 -51.04 -36.75 -99.41
N GLY A 1190 -51.90 -36.58 -100.43
CA GLY A 1190 -53.10 -37.38 -100.65
C GLY A 1190 -54.27 -37.03 -99.73
N ASN A 1191 -54.24 -35.87 -99.06
CA ASN A 1191 -55.33 -35.41 -98.18
C ASN A 1191 -56.46 -34.77 -98.99
N LEU A 1192 -57.13 -35.60 -99.81
CA LEU A 1192 -58.14 -35.16 -100.79
C LEU A 1192 -59.29 -34.36 -100.14
N ASN A 1193 -59.72 -34.74 -98.93
CA ASN A 1193 -60.82 -34.04 -98.24
C ASN A 1193 -60.46 -32.58 -97.88
N LEU A 1194 -59.21 -32.33 -97.45
CA LEU A 1194 -58.74 -30.98 -97.11
C LEU A 1194 -58.45 -30.17 -98.39
N LEU A 1195 -57.97 -30.83 -99.44
CA LEU A 1195 -57.79 -30.23 -100.76
C LEU A 1195 -59.14 -29.78 -101.36
N GLU A 1196 -60.17 -30.63 -101.31
CA GLU A 1196 -61.54 -30.28 -101.72
C GLU A 1196 -62.10 -29.11 -100.90
N THR A 1197 -61.78 -29.05 -99.60
CA THR A 1197 -62.21 -27.94 -98.74
C THR A 1197 -61.51 -26.63 -99.13
N LEU A 1198 -60.21 -26.65 -99.45
CA LEU A 1198 -59.47 -25.47 -99.92
C LEU A 1198 -59.94 -25.02 -101.31
N ILE A 1199 -60.12 -25.96 -102.25
CA ILE A 1199 -60.64 -25.70 -103.59
C ILE A 1199 -62.05 -25.11 -103.50
N GLY A 1200 -62.93 -25.69 -102.69
CA GLY A 1200 -64.29 -25.18 -102.52
C GLY A 1200 -64.34 -23.78 -101.92
N GLU A 1201 -63.40 -23.41 -101.05
CA GLU A 1201 -63.30 -22.04 -100.52
C GLU A 1201 -62.63 -21.07 -101.51
N LEU A 1202 -61.70 -21.52 -102.36
CA LEU A 1202 -61.14 -20.74 -103.47
C LEU A 1202 -62.19 -20.49 -104.57
N GLU A 1203 -63.00 -21.50 -104.90
CA GLU A 1203 -64.13 -21.39 -105.82
C GLU A 1203 -65.14 -20.39 -105.28
N ARG A 1204 -65.51 -20.49 -103.99
CA ARG A 1204 -66.36 -19.50 -103.32
C ARG A 1204 -65.76 -18.10 -103.36
N TYR A 1205 -64.47 -17.92 -103.04
CA TYR A 1205 -63.78 -16.63 -103.17
C TYR A 1205 -63.87 -16.10 -104.61
N SER A 1206 -63.61 -16.96 -105.59
CA SER A 1206 -63.69 -16.61 -107.01
C SER A 1206 -65.10 -16.23 -107.43
N ASP A 1207 -66.13 -16.97 -107.01
CA ASP A 1207 -67.53 -16.71 -107.31
C ASP A 1207 -68.00 -15.41 -106.64
N THR A 1208 -67.52 -15.12 -105.43
CA THR A 1208 -67.86 -13.88 -104.70
C THR A 1208 -67.24 -12.64 -105.37
N LEU A 1209 -66.04 -12.76 -105.97
CA LEU A 1209 -65.42 -11.72 -106.78
C LEU A 1209 -66.02 -11.63 -108.20
N LEU A 1210 -66.30 -12.77 -108.85
CA LEU A 1210 -66.85 -12.87 -110.21
C LEU A 1210 -68.34 -12.51 -110.29
N SER A 1211 -69.06 -12.51 -109.17
CA SER A 1211 -70.47 -12.09 -109.09
C SER A 1211 -70.66 -10.57 -108.95
N GLN A 1212 -69.59 -9.77 -108.91
CA GLN A 1212 -69.67 -8.31 -108.99
C GLN A 1212 -69.23 -7.81 -110.37
N PRO A 1213 -69.92 -6.82 -110.97
CA PRO A 1213 -69.58 -6.31 -112.29
C PRO A 1213 -68.49 -5.24 -112.18
N GLN A 1214 -67.27 -5.59 -111.73
CA GLN A 1214 -66.06 -4.77 -111.90
C GLN A 1214 -64.81 -5.63 -112.04
#